data_AF-A0A6N9HDA5-F1
#
_entry.id   AF-A0A6N9HDA5-F1
#
_cell.length_a   1.000
_cell.length_b   1.000
_cell.length_c   1.000
_cell.angle_alpha   90.00
_cell.angle_beta   90.00
_cell.angle_gamma   90.00
#
_symmetry.space_group_name_H-M   'P 1'
#
loop_
_entity.id
_entity.type
_entity.pdbx_description
1 polymer ?
#
loop_
_entity_poly.entity_id
_entity_poly.type
_entity_poly.pdbx_seq_one_letter_code
_entity_poly.pdbx_strand_id
1 'polypeptide(L)'
;METHFSEPDDNGRPVVSPAFWNPVAYRSQTGKIRPNESVHSPLPYRYIVELRERLAPGKNFRDWQWTHSVAHGQHGVRNDWFEVDEDKIDYEDPDCVWRTRRTSYKRGNRQIFELWSPVRAVVLLTKLMIPLRTHQVRVLDSGEADTWRYAATGWTLNKGQHAEGSKRKPVERGVFRQQRDLDLDEVRTSLYINTNKTADITKQGETGYIIPWQYAELLYWLEKLRNWQEKYNPVPNPISWHHLDHRHLRGPRSDYQLSRMPDTCFLFRDAASHGDDKYKPIIDDPIFSLWYRLLLDLEQRCAARGETGANEKALRFVADNTNRTTLYPLHSLRVSLLTCLAVDAEVPLVVLAKLVAGHSRVIMTLYYTKIGVTQMTRILDAASSKLQETAEAGLRRFLAEAEYDELTNKVVANNWEGLKASLVIRPADRNPAGWMARSYGMCLVGGNSSSDEFNGKVGGCLNGGELLRSNTKDVSNNIYAPVPGGPGNCVRCRWFVTEPHYIDALRAHFNNLGYHLVEQAKVAKKHEVKLETLKTKRYQAEQTDIPFTENAELARAATLWEMEIAKTDELGHDLIATFRLIKRCFNLIEKSSNAGKASQQIVAVGGMADLKLVFENTQSELLQISGICQDAELYPDENPGQAIFRRSQLLDSALYRERYQPVFAHLSRDEQLRVGNRFMEHLAVLAQSDDPAQGLRRVVGMIEAGRSLADLGLEDDWAVHLDPKLDQGAARVYDLTKTSKALPLTKQSPR
;
A
#
# COMPACT_ATOMS: atom_id res chain seq x y z
N MET A 1 -5.02 33.93 3.36
CA MET A 1 -5.26 34.34 1.95
C MET A 1 -6.56 35.12 1.80
N GLU A 2 -7.67 34.67 2.38
CA GLU A 2 -9.00 35.31 2.24
C GLU A 2 -9.18 36.66 2.98
N THR A 3 -8.28 37.05 3.88
CA THR A 3 -8.43 38.30 4.67
C THR A 3 -7.47 39.42 4.30
N HIS A 4 -6.38 39.17 3.56
CA HIS A 4 -5.34 40.18 3.31
C HIS A 4 -4.90 40.33 1.85
N PHE A 5 -5.33 39.44 0.93
CA PHE A 5 -4.86 39.43 -0.47
C PHE A 5 -5.99 39.20 -1.48
N SER A 6 -7.21 39.62 -1.15
CA SER A 6 -8.39 39.50 -2.01
C SER A 6 -9.08 40.84 -2.19
N GLU A 7 -9.44 41.16 -3.43
CA GLU A 7 -10.29 42.30 -3.78
C GLU A 7 -11.70 41.79 -4.11
N PRO A 8 -12.78 42.50 -3.73
CA PRO A 8 -14.13 42.08 -4.06
C PRO A 8 -14.40 42.17 -5.56
N ASP A 9 -15.01 41.13 -6.14
CA ASP A 9 -15.54 41.17 -7.51
C ASP A 9 -16.81 42.03 -7.60
N ASP A 10 -17.34 42.18 -8.81
CA ASP A 10 -18.54 43.00 -9.09
C ASP A 10 -19.80 42.55 -8.31
N ASN A 11 -19.75 41.40 -7.63
CA ASN A 11 -20.81 40.88 -6.75
C ASN A 11 -20.41 40.89 -5.26
N GLY A 12 -19.33 41.59 -4.90
CA GLY A 12 -18.86 41.75 -3.53
C GLY A 12 -18.15 40.52 -2.95
N ARG A 13 -17.76 39.54 -3.77
CA ARG A 13 -17.09 38.33 -3.30
C ARG A 13 -15.57 38.53 -3.31
N PRO A 14 -14.84 38.25 -2.23
CA PRO A 14 -13.39 38.42 -2.20
C PRO A 14 -12.71 37.44 -3.18
N VAL A 15 -12.02 37.98 -4.19
CA VAL A 15 -11.23 37.24 -5.20
C VAL A 15 -9.76 37.58 -5.03
N VAL A 16 -8.92 36.55 -4.90
CA VAL A 16 -7.46 36.69 -4.71
C VAL A 16 -6.78 37.09 -6.02
N SER A 17 -5.88 38.08 -5.96
CA SER A 17 -5.19 38.63 -7.13
C SER A 17 -4.41 37.56 -7.94
N PRO A 18 -4.49 37.57 -9.29
CA PRO A 18 -3.82 36.59 -10.17
C PRO A 18 -2.30 36.49 -9.99
N ALA A 19 -1.64 37.52 -9.45
CA ALA A 19 -0.21 37.54 -9.17
C ALA A 19 0.23 36.53 -8.08
N PHE A 20 -0.72 36.00 -7.29
CA PHE A 20 -0.48 35.02 -6.23
C PHE A 20 -0.96 33.61 -6.58
N TRP A 21 -1.27 33.34 -7.85
CA TRP A 21 -1.57 31.98 -8.31
C TRP A 21 -0.30 31.16 -8.50
N ASN A 22 -0.20 30.03 -7.81
CA ASN A 22 0.82 29.02 -8.08
C ASN A 22 0.61 28.42 -9.49
N PRO A 23 1.57 28.53 -10.42
CA PRO A 23 1.37 28.25 -11.84
C PRO A 23 1.30 26.75 -12.22
N VAL A 24 1.43 25.82 -11.28
CA VAL A 24 1.30 24.38 -11.60
C VAL A 24 0.46 23.64 -10.55
N ALA A 25 -0.80 23.34 -10.90
CA ALA A 25 -1.60 22.33 -10.22
C ALA A 25 -2.47 21.57 -11.24
N TYR A 26 -2.33 20.24 -11.30
CA TYR A 26 -3.25 19.38 -12.06
C TYR A 26 -4.63 19.39 -11.38
N ARG A 27 -5.55 20.19 -11.93
CA ARG A 27 -6.94 20.32 -11.43
C ARG A 27 -7.84 19.23 -12.03
N SER A 28 -8.79 18.76 -11.22
CA SER A 28 -9.95 18.00 -11.71
C SER A 28 -10.95 18.93 -12.41
N GLN A 29 -11.91 18.38 -13.18
CA GLN A 29 -12.99 19.14 -13.84
C GLN A 29 -13.84 20.00 -12.86
N THR A 30 -13.75 19.75 -11.55
CA THR A 30 -14.41 20.51 -10.48
C THR A 30 -13.47 21.47 -9.74
N GLY A 31 -12.32 21.83 -10.32
CA GLY A 31 -11.40 22.85 -9.76
C GLY A 31 -10.58 22.42 -8.54
N LYS A 32 -10.80 21.21 -7.99
CA LYS A 32 -10.04 20.68 -6.84
C LYS A 32 -8.68 20.15 -7.29
N ILE A 33 -7.65 20.47 -6.49
CA ILE A 33 -6.29 19.91 -6.60
C ILE A 33 -6.41 18.38 -6.51
N ARG A 34 -5.91 17.66 -7.51
CA ARG A 34 -5.80 16.20 -7.41
C ARG A 34 -4.54 15.86 -6.61
N PRO A 35 -4.64 15.20 -5.46
CA PRO A 35 -3.47 14.69 -4.76
C PRO A 35 -2.79 13.61 -5.61
N ASN A 36 -1.46 13.55 -5.56
CA ASN A 36 -0.67 12.53 -6.24
C ASN A 36 -0.84 11.14 -5.61
N GLU A 37 -1.43 11.03 -4.42
CA GLU A 37 -1.59 9.78 -3.66
C GLU A 37 -3.04 9.57 -3.15
N SER A 38 -3.35 8.35 -2.70
CA SER A 38 -4.64 8.05 -2.06
C SER A 38 -4.77 8.79 -0.72
N VAL A 39 -5.78 9.63 -0.56
CA VAL A 39 -6.05 10.39 0.69
C VAL A 39 -6.68 9.55 1.82
N HIS A 40 -6.95 8.27 1.58
CA HIS A 40 -7.67 7.43 2.53
C HIS A 40 -6.73 6.66 3.47
N SER A 41 -7.01 6.69 4.78
CA SER A 41 -6.26 5.94 5.79
C SER A 41 -6.58 4.43 5.70
N PRO A 42 -5.57 3.54 5.79
CA PRO A 42 -5.79 2.10 5.85
C PRO A 42 -6.36 1.68 7.21
N LEU A 43 -7.24 0.68 7.21
CA LEU A 43 -7.77 0.03 8.39
C LEU A 43 -6.89 -1.19 8.73
N PRO A 44 -6.42 -1.36 9.98
CA PRO A 44 -5.61 -2.52 10.37
C PRO A 44 -6.29 -3.87 10.08
N TYR A 45 -5.52 -4.87 9.63
CA TYR A 45 -6.05 -6.17 9.21
C TYR A 45 -6.84 -6.90 10.31
N ARG A 46 -6.42 -6.77 11.57
CA ARG A 46 -7.13 -7.36 12.72
C ARG A 46 -8.61 -6.95 12.74
N TYR A 47 -8.89 -5.67 12.54
CA TYR A 47 -10.26 -5.17 12.51
C TYR A 47 -11.01 -5.65 11.26
N ILE A 48 -10.34 -5.84 10.13
CA ILE A 48 -10.95 -6.45 8.94
C ILE A 48 -11.42 -7.89 9.23
N VAL A 49 -10.62 -8.68 9.95
CA VAL A 49 -11.00 -10.04 10.38
C VAL A 49 -12.19 -9.98 11.35
N GLU A 50 -12.16 -9.12 12.37
CA GLU A 50 -13.26 -8.96 13.33
C GLU A 50 -14.57 -8.53 12.63
N LEU A 51 -14.49 -7.63 11.65
CA LEU A 51 -15.63 -7.19 10.85
C LEU A 51 -16.21 -8.34 10.02
N ARG A 52 -15.37 -9.23 9.48
CA ARG A 52 -15.81 -10.44 8.75
C ARG A 52 -16.55 -11.40 9.66
N GLU A 53 -15.97 -11.71 10.82
CA GLU A 53 -16.59 -12.59 11.82
C GLU A 53 -17.91 -12.00 12.35
N ARG A 54 -17.98 -10.68 12.51
CA ARG A 54 -19.22 -10.01 12.91
C ARG A 54 -20.30 -10.09 11.85
N LEU A 55 -19.94 -9.87 10.58
CA LEU A 55 -20.88 -9.86 9.48
C LEU A 55 -21.37 -11.28 9.11
N ALA A 56 -20.48 -12.26 9.18
CA ALA A 56 -20.70 -13.65 8.77
C ALA A 56 -20.12 -14.64 9.80
N PRO A 57 -20.73 -14.78 10.99
CA PRO A 57 -20.20 -15.62 12.09
C PRO A 57 -20.34 -17.13 11.86
N GLY A 58 -21.24 -17.55 10.97
CA GLY A 58 -21.53 -18.95 10.69
C GLY A 58 -21.61 -19.25 9.19
N LYS A 59 -21.76 -20.54 8.85
CA LYS A 59 -21.74 -21.02 7.45
C LYS A 59 -23.07 -20.78 6.72
N ASN A 60 -24.18 -20.57 7.44
CA ASN A 60 -25.49 -20.36 6.84
C ASN A 60 -25.98 -18.93 7.07
N PHE A 61 -26.84 -18.45 6.16
CA PHE A 61 -27.41 -17.11 6.29
C PHE A 61 -28.23 -16.95 7.58
N ARG A 62 -28.92 -18.00 8.06
CA ARG A 62 -29.60 -17.97 9.38
C ARG A 62 -28.69 -17.62 10.56
N ASP A 63 -27.40 -17.90 10.45
CA ASP A 63 -26.43 -17.66 11.53
C ASP A 63 -26.07 -16.15 11.64
N TRP A 64 -26.42 -15.34 10.64
CA TRP A 64 -26.02 -13.93 10.53
C TRP A 64 -26.93 -12.99 11.33
N GLN A 65 -27.16 -13.33 12.60
CA GLN A 65 -28.14 -12.69 13.48
C GLN A 65 -27.96 -11.17 13.61
N TRP A 66 -26.71 -10.69 13.72
CA TRP A 66 -26.44 -9.26 13.77
C TRP A 66 -26.91 -8.56 12.50
N THR A 67 -26.60 -9.12 11.34
CA THR A 67 -26.98 -8.58 10.02
C THR A 67 -28.50 -8.51 9.89
N HIS A 68 -29.23 -9.53 10.38
CA HIS A 68 -30.69 -9.51 10.42
C HIS A 68 -31.23 -8.38 11.30
N SER A 69 -30.62 -8.14 12.47
CA SER A 69 -31.06 -7.11 13.43
C SER A 69 -30.88 -5.69 12.88
N VAL A 70 -29.80 -5.46 12.12
CA VAL A 70 -29.51 -4.17 11.50
C VAL A 70 -30.13 -4.02 10.11
N ALA A 71 -30.85 -5.03 9.62
CA ALA A 71 -31.53 -4.98 8.32
C ALA A 71 -32.77 -4.09 8.33
N HIS A 72 -33.23 -3.63 9.50
CA HIS A 72 -34.38 -2.74 9.63
C HIS A 72 -34.04 -1.30 9.23
N GLY A 73 -34.86 -0.69 8.38
CA GLY A 73 -34.74 0.72 8.04
C GLY A 73 -35.27 1.61 9.16
N GLN A 74 -34.45 2.53 9.68
CA GLN A 74 -34.95 3.78 10.28
C GLN A 74 -34.76 4.90 9.26
N HIS A 75 -35.75 5.80 9.15
CA HIS A 75 -35.72 7.00 8.32
C HIS A 75 -35.34 6.78 6.83
N GLY A 76 -36.25 6.17 6.06
CA GLY A 76 -36.18 6.20 4.59
C GLY A 76 -35.12 5.29 3.93
N VAL A 77 -34.47 4.39 4.66
CA VAL A 77 -33.51 3.41 4.12
C VAL A 77 -34.24 2.12 3.71
N ARG A 78 -33.93 1.60 2.50
CA ARG A 78 -34.47 0.33 1.99
C ARG A 78 -34.18 -0.84 2.93
N ASN A 79 -35.23 -1.60 3.20
CA ASN A 79 -35.26 -2.80 4.05
C ASN A 79 -34.65 -3.98 3.27
N ASP A 80 -33.79 -4.81 3.87
CA ASP A 80 -33.35 -6.07 3.21
C ASP A 80 -34.46 -7.13 3.25
N TRP A 81 -35.54 -6.87 3.98
CA TRP A 81 -36.71 -7.74 4.08
C TRP A 81 -37.73 -7.35 3.01
N PHE A 82 -38.20 -8.34 2.24
CA PHE A 82 -39.19 -8.15 1.17
C PHE A 82 -40.34 -9.14 1.28
N GLU A 83 -41.54 -8.69 0.92
CA GLU A 83 -42.77 -9.49 1.00
C GLU A 83 -42.75 -10.64 -0.01
N VAL A 84 -43.09 -11.83 0.48
CA VAL A 84 -43.25 -13.06 -0.31
C VAL A 84 -44.54 -13.76 0.10
N ASP A 85 -45.04 -14.62 -0.78
CA ASP A 85 -46.13 -15.53 -0.46
C ASP A 85 -45.58 -16.69 0.40
N GLU A 86 -46.43 -17.29 1.25
CA GLU A 86 -46.02 -18.31 2.21
C GLU A 86 -45.48 -19.58 1.53
N ASP A 87 -45.98 -19.92 0.34
CA ASP A 87 -45.53 -21.05 -0.48
C ASP A 87 -44.09 -20.92 -0.95
N LYS A 88 -43.51 -19.72 -0.92
CA LYS A 88 -42.11 -19.47 -1.29
C LYS A 88 -41.14 -19.63 -0.12
N ILE A 89 -41.64 -19.85 1.10
CA ILE A 89 -40.81 -20.12 2.27
C ILE A 89 -40.48 -21.61 2.30
N ASP A 90 -39.18 -21.90 2.23
CA ASP A 90 -38.66 -23.25 2.43
C ASP A 90 -38.14 -23.39 3.85
N TYR A 91 -38.91 -24.10 4.69
CA TYR A 91 -38.59 -24.29 6.11
C TYR A 91 -37.37 -25.18 6.36
N GLU A 92 -36.99 -26.02 5.39
CA GLU A 92 -35.85 -26.93 5.50
C GLU A 92 -34.53 -26.29 5.04
N ASP A 93 -34.63 -25.21 4.26
CA ASP A 93 -33.47 -24.49 3.75
C ASP A 93 -32.88 -23.56 4.83
N PRO A 94 -31.65 -23.82 5.32
CA PRO A 94 -31.00 -23.00 6.34
C PRO A 94 -30.66 -21.58 5.87
N ASP A 95 -30.73 -21.33 4.56
CA ASP A 95 -30.49 -20.03 3.95
C ASP A 95 -31.80 -19.27 3.62
N CYS A 96 -32.97 -19.87 3.88
CA CYS A 96 -34.28 -19.24 3.81
C CYS A 96 -34.60 -18.50 5.11
N VAL A 97 -34.04 -17.30 5.30
CA VAL A 97 -34.30 -16.51 6.50
C VAL A 97 -35.58 -15.69 6.32
N TRP A 98 -36.63 -16.02 7.07
CA TRP A 98 -37.95 -15.40 6.95
C TRP A 98 -38.47 -14.85 8.28
N ARG A 99 -39.48 -13.97 8.23
CA ARG A 99 -40.21 -13.46 9.38
C ARG A 99 -41.66 -13.15 9.04
N THR A 100 -42.51 -13.09 10.06
CA THR A 100 -43.89 -12.61 9.92
C THR A 100 -44.03 -11.21 10.51
N ARG A 101 -44.70 -10.31 9.80
CA ARG A 101 -45.08 -8.99 10.30
C ARG A 101 -46.60 -8.83 10.24
N ARG A 102 -47.19 -8.27 11.30
CA ARG A 102 -48.60 -7.85 11.31
C ARG A 102 -48.69 -6.38 10.92
N THR A 103 -49.51 -6.05 9.92
CA THR A 103 -49.72 -4.65 9.52
C THR A 103 -50.97 -4.09 10.18
N SER A 104 -50.88 -2.87 10.73
CA SER A 104 -52.02 -2.10 11.23
C SER A 104 -52.26 -0.91 10.30
N TYR A 105 -53.00 -1.10 9.21
CA TYR A 105 -53.50 0.01 8.39
C TYR A 105 -54.96 -0.22 7.99
N LYS A 106 -55.66 0.87 7.66
CA LYS A 106 -57.12 1.07 7.46
C LYS A 106 -57.90 0.07 6.55
N ARG A 107 -57.31 -1.06 6.12
CA ARG A 107 -57.92 -2.10 5.26
C ARG A 107 -57.81 -3.53 5.83
N GLY A 108 -57.77 -3.68 7.15
CA GLY A 108 -57.82 -4.98 7.84
C GLY A 108 -56.44 -5.55 8.19
N ASN A 109 -56.39 -6.35 9.25
CA ASN A 109 -55.16 -6.99 9.74
C ASN A 109 -54.68 -8.04 8.74
N ARG A 110 -53.68 -7.71 7.92
CA ARG A 110 -53.01 -8.68 7.03
C ARG A 110 -51.70 -9.15 7.66
N GLN A 111 -51.57 -10.47 7.78
CA GLN A 111 -50.31 -11.15 8.07
C GLN A 111 -49.48 -11.17 6.76
N ILE A 112 -48.27 -10.62 6.81
CA ILE A 112 -47.33 -10.63 5.68
C ILE A 112 -46.11 -11.45 6.05
N PHE A 113 -45.66 -12.25 5.09
CA PHE A 113 -44.45 -13.03 5.17
C PHE A 113 -43.34 -12.25 4.46
N GLU A 114 -42.19 -12.12 5.11
CA GLU A 114 -41.05 -11.40 4.56
C GLU A 114 -39.82 -12.31 4.54
N LEU A 115 -39.09 -12.33 3.43
CA LEU A 115 -37.80 -13.01 3.28
C LEU A 115 -36.66 -11.98 3.38
N TRP A 116 -35.56 -12.36 4.01
CA TRP A 116 -34.36 -11.53 4.11
C TRP A 116 -33.40 -11.74 2.95
N SER A 117 -32.94 -10.66 2.34
CA SER A 117 -31.97 -10.66 1.24
C SER A 117 -30.52 -10.58 1.76
N PRO A 118 -29.66 -11.58 1.50
CA PRO A 118 -28.25 -11.58 1.92
C PRO A 118 -27.35 -10.68 1.05
N VAL A 119 -27.86 -10.19 -0.08
CA VAL A 119 -27.10 -9.54 -1.15
C VAL A 119 -26.20 -8.42 -0.62
N ARG A 120 -26.78 -7.51 0.17
CA ARG A 120 -26.07 -6.34 0.72
C ARG A 120 -24.91 -6.74 1.63
N ALA A 121 -25.12 -7.77 2.46
CA ALA A 121 -24.12 -8.27 3.38
C ALA A 121 -23.00 -9.02 2.64
N VAL A 122 -23.32 -9.84 1.63
CA VAL A 122 -22.31 -10.54 0.82
C VAL A 122 -21.47 -9.55 -0.01
N VAL A 123 -22.02 -8.41 -0.45
CA VAL A 123 -21.21 -7.33 -1.07
C VAL A 123 -20.13 -6.84 -0.12
N LEU A 124 -20.50 -6.54 1.13
CA LEU A 124 -19.53 -6.08 2.13
C LEU A 124 -18.52 -7.17 2.49
N LEU A 125 -18.97 -8.42 2.63
CA LEU A 125 -18.10 -9.56 2.90
C LEU A 125 -17.06 -9.72 1.78
N THR A 126 -17.49 -9.64 0.52
CA THR A 126 -16.60 -9.66 -0.64
C THR A 126 -15.58 -8.52 -0.56
N LYS A 127 -16.02 -7.30 -0.23
CA LYS A 127 -15.14 -6.13 -0.07
C LYS A 127 -14.12 -6.23 1.07
N LEU A 128 -14.42 -7.02 2.11
CA LEU A 128 -13.53 -7.32 3.23
C LEU A 128 -12.55 -8.45 2.92
N MET A 129 -12.86 -9.31 1.95
CA MET A 129 -12.03 -10.45 1.55
C MET A 129 -11.05 -10.10 0.42
N ILE A 130 -11.49 -9.32 -0.57
CA ILE A 130 -10.69 -9.03 -1.77
C ILE A 130 -10.67 -7.51 -2.06
N PRO A 131 -9.53 -6.93 -2.48
CA PRO A 131 -9.39 -5.48 -2.66
C PRO A 131 -10.10 -4.94 -3.91
N LEU A 132 -11.32 -5.38 -4.25
CA LEU A 132 -12.08 -4.88 -5.40
C LEU A 132 -12.69 -3.48 -5.14
N ARG A 133 -12.96 -2.72 -6.20
CA ARG A 133 -13.77 -1.49 -6.10
C ARG A 133 -15.24 -1.84 -5.88
N THR A 134 -15.97 -1.02 -5.12
CA THR A 134 -17.40 -1.25 -4.84
C THR A 134 -18.22 -1.42 -6.11
N HIS A 135 -18.01 -0.58 -7.12
CA HIS A 135 -18.68 -0.73 -8.42
C HIS A 135 -18.37 -2.08 -9.08
N GLN A 136 -17.12 -2.57 -9.04
CA GLN A 136 -16.74 -3.83 -9.65
C GLN A 136 -17.48 -5.00 -9.00
N VAL A 137 -17.57 -5.01 -7.66
CA VAL A 137 -18.31 -6.05 -6.91
C VAL A 137 -19.79 -6.04 -7.29
N ARG A 138 -20.44 -4.87 -7.28
CA ARG A 138 -21.89 -4.73 -7.53
C ARG A 138 -22.34 -5.30 -8.88
N VAL A 139 -21.51 -5.18 -9.90
CA VAL A 139 -21.87 -5.55 -11.28
C VAL A 139 -21.35 -6.93 -11.70
N LEU A 140 -20.81 -7.73 -10.78
CA LEU A 140 -20.33 -9.08 -11.10
C LEU A 140 -21.45 -9.95 -11.67
N ASP A 141 -21.12 -10.74 -12.69
CA ASP A 141 -22.01 -11.72 -13.28
C ASP A 141 -22.01 -13.01 -12.44
N SER A 142 -23.17 -13.63 -12.29
CA SER A 142 -23.42 -14.86 -11.54
C SER A 142 -22.90 -16.13 -12.22
N GLY A 143 -22.71 -16.11 -13.54
CA GLY A 143 -22.43 -17.27 -14.37
C GLY A 143 -23.66 -18.12 -14.68
N GLU A 144 -24.88 -17.63 -14.39
CA GLU A 144 -26.13 -18.34 -14.70
C GLU A 144 -26.29 -18.65 -16.20
N ALA A 145 -25.69 -17.80 -17.06
CA ALA A 145 -25.71 -17.96 -18.52
C ALA A 145 -24.47 -18.68 -19.09
N ASP A 146 -23.51 -19.10 -18.24
CA ASP A 146 -22.26 -19.72 -18.71
C ASP A 146 -22.47 -21.16 -19.14
N THR A 147 -21.62 -21.66 -20.04
CA THR A 147 -21.68 -23.05 -20.50
C THR A 147 -21.33 -24.04 -19.39
N TRP A 148 -20.34 -23.70 -18.57
CA TRP A 148 -19.89 -24.50 -17.44
C TRP A 148 -20.28 -23.81 -16.15
N ARG A 149 -20.73 -24.59 -15.16
CA ARG A 149 -21.17 -24.11 -13.87
C ARG A 149 -20.25 -24.64 -12.78
N TYR A 150 -19.67 -23.71 -12.02
CA TYR A 150 -18.91 -24.04 -10.82
C TYR A 150 -19.86 -24.42 -9.67
N ALA A 151 -19.55 -25.52 -9.00
CA ALA A 151 -20.13 -25.91 -7.72
C ALA A 151 -19.04 -26.41 -6.77
N ALA A 152 -19.35 -26.52 -5.47
CA ALA A 152 -18.43 -27.09 -4.49
C ALA A 152 -17.92 -28.51 -4.88
N THR A 153 -18.71 -29.27 -5.63
CA THR A 153 -18.34 -30.60 -6.17
C THR A 153 -17.50 -30.55 -7.45
N GLY A 154 -17.18 -29.36 -7.95
CA GLY A 154 -16.43 -29.12 -9.19
C GLY A 154 -17.26 -28.50 -10.32
N TRP A 155 -16.65 -28.44 -11.51
CA TRP A 155 -17.28 -27.87 -12.70
C TRP A 155 -18.19 -28.89 -13.39
N THR A 156 -19.43 -28.48 -13.69
CA THR A 156 -20.42 -29.30 -14.40
C THR A 156 -21.02 -28.55 -15.58
N LEU A 157 -21.61 -29.24 -16.54
CA LEU A 157 -22.28 -28.58 -17.66
C LEU A 157 -23.53 -27.86 -17.14
N ASN A 158 -23.67 -26.56 -17.46
CA ASN A 158 -24.83 -25.79 -17.04
C ASN A 158 -26.08 -26.28 -17.78
N LYS A 159 -27.14 -26.57 -17.02
CA LYS A 159 -28.46 -26.97 -17.52
C LYS A 159 -29.54 -25.93 -17.17
N GLY A 160 -29.13 -24.76 -16.67
CA GLY A 160 -30.04 -23.67 -16.35
C GLY A 160 -30.74 -23.11 -17.59
N GLN A 161 -31.86 -22.44 -17.38
CA GLN A 161 -32.68 -21.85 -18.43
C GLN A 161 -31.89 -20.87 -19.33
N HIS A 162 -30.93 -20.16 -18.75
CA HIS A 162 -30.15 -19.12 -19.42
C HIS A 162 -28.83 -19.62 -19.99
N ALA A 163 -28.53 -20.93 -19.87
CA ALA A 163 -27.23 -21.47 -20.27
C ALA A 163 -26.98 -21.29 -21.78
N GLU A 164 -25.90 -20.56 -22.11
CA GLU A 164 -25.47 -20.31 -23.49
C GLU A 164 -24.19 -21.07 -23.84
N GLY A 165 -23.88 -21.12 -25.13
CA GLY A 165 -22.63 -21.68 -25.66
C GLY A 165 -22.64 -23.20 -25.82
N SER A 166 -21.48 -23.75 -26.18
CA SER A 166 -21.29 -25.19 -26.39
C SER A 166 -19.96 -25.65 -25.79
N LYS A 167 -19.78 -26.96 -25.58
CA LYS A 167 -18.49 -27.50 -25.10
C LYS A 167 -17.29 -27.10 -25.98
N ARG A 168 -17.51 -26.84 -27.28
CA ARG A 168 -16.48 -26.40 -28.24
C ARG A 168 -16.24 -24.90 -28.24
N LYS A 169 -17.25 -24.10 -27.89
CA LYS A 169 -17.21 -22.65 -27.78
C LYS A 169 -17.96 -22.23 -26.51
N PRO A 170 -17.31 -22.37 -25.33
CA PRO A 170 -17.96 -22.07 -24.07
C PRO A 170 -18.16 -20.56 -23.91
N VAL A 171 -19.28 -20.19 -23.31
CA VAL A 171 -19.55 -18.86 -22.76
C VAL A 171 -19.13 -18.86 -21.30
N GLU A 172 -18.38 -17.85 -20.89
CA GLU A 172 -17.75 -17.74 -19.57
C GLU A 172 -17.75 -16.27 -19.10
N ARG A 173 -18.93 -15.73 -18.77
CA ARG A 173 -19.12 -14.34 -18.34
C ARG A 173 -19.12 -14.20 -16.82
N GLY A 174 -19.42 -15.27 -16.11
CA GLY A 174 -19.59 -15.34 -14.67
C GLY A 174 -18.32 -15.04 -13.87
N VAL A 175 -18.51 -14.70 -12.59
CA VAL A 175 -17.41 -14.48 -11.64
C VAL A 175 -16.53 -15.73 -11.44
N PHE A 176 -17.06 -16.92 -11.68
CA PHE A 176 -16.31 -18.17 -11.63
C PHE A 176 -15.69 -18.42 -13.00
N ARG A 177 -14.37 -18.63 -13.05
CA ARG A 177 -13.70 -18.95 -14.33
C ARG A 177 -12.76 -20.13 -14.22
N GLN A 178 -12.95 -21.09 -15.11
CA GLN A 178 -12.14 -22.29 -15.17
C GLN A 178 -10.77 -21.94 -15.77
N GLN A 179 -9.69 -22.25 -15.07
CA GLN A 179 -8.33 -22.18 -15.60
C GLN A 179 -7.72 -23.57 -15.61
N ARG A 180 -7.13 -23.95 -16.74
CA ARG A 180 -6.35 -25.18 -16.85
C ARG A 180 -4.88 -24.84 -16.72
N ASP A 181 -4.24 -25.44 -15.74
CA ASP A 181 -2.79 -25.39 -15.60
C ASP A 181 -2.20 -26.46 -16.53
N LEU A 182 -1.61 -26.02 -17.65
CA LEU A 182 -1.10 -26.93 -18.68
C LEU A 182 0.10 -27.76 -18.19
N ASP A 183 0.79 -27.30 -17.15
CA ASP A 183 1.99 -27.95 -16.62
C ASP A 183 1.65 -29.01 -15.55
N LEU A 184 0.51 -28.86 -14.85
CA LEU A 184 0.07 -29.74 -13.77
C LEU A 184 -1.15 -30.62 -14.11
N ASP A 185 -1.75 -30.43 -15.29
CA ASP A 185 -3.04 -31.02 -15.71
C ASP A 185 -4.16 -30.83 -14.67
N GLU A 186 -4.08 -29.74 -13.90
CA GLU A 186 -5.03 -29.39 -12.85
C GLU A 186 -6.02 -28.32 -13.32
N VAL A 187 -7.29 -28.51 -13.00
CA VAL A 187 -8.35 -27.52 -13.21
C VAL A 187 -8.51 -26.68 -11.95
N ARG A 188 -8.17 -25.40 -12.03
CA ARG A 188 -8.33 -24.42 -10.95
C ARG A 188 -9.47 -23.46 -11.23
N THR A 189 -10.04 -22.90 -10.17
CA THR A 189 -11.13 -21.92 -10.26
C THR A 189 -10.60 -20.54 -9.89
N SER A 190 -10.70 -19.62 -10.82
CA SER A 190 -10.27 -18.22 -10.69
C SER A 190 -11.48 -17.28 -10.61
N LEU A 191 -11.25 -16.04 -10.20
CA LEU A 191 -12.29 -15.01 -10.14
C LEU A 191 -12.20 -14.10 -11.37
N TYR A 192 -13.26 -14.05 -12.17
CA TYR A 192 -13.36 -13.12 -13.30
C TYR A 192 -14.12 -11.86 -12.91
N ILE A 193 -13.49 -10.71 -13.14
CA ILE A 193 -14.05 -9.39 -12.86
C ILE A 193 -14.41 -8.75 -14.20
N ASN A 194 -15.70 -8.74 -14.52
CA ASN A 194 -16.25 -8.27 -15.80
C ASN A 194 -16.07 -6.76 -16.10
N THR A 195 -15.43 -5.99 -15.20
CA THR A 195 -15.15 -4.56 -15.43
C THR A 195 -13.75 -4.14 -14.93
N ASN A 196 -13.07 -3.32 -15.72
CA ASN A 196 -11.78 -2.72 -15.41
C ASN A 196 -11.78 -1.22 -15.77
N LYS A 197 -11.79 -0.37 -14.74
CA LYS A 197 -11.92 1.10 -14.86
C LYS A 197 -10.93 1.76 -15.83
N THR A 198 -9.69 1.29 -15.89
CA THR A 198 -8.61 1.93 -16.68
C THR A 198 -8.24 1.16 -17.93
N ALA A 199 -8.38 -0.18 -17.93
CA ALA A 199 -8.01 -1.01 -19.08
C ALA A 199 -9.15 -1.15 -20.10
N ASP A 200 -10.42 -1.07 -19.68
CA ASP A 200 -11.55 -1.25 -20.60
C ASP A 200 -11.89 0.01 -21.41
N ILE A 201 -11.30 1.16 -21.07
CA ILE A 201 -11.52 2.42 -21.80
C ILE A 201 -11.03 2.30 -23.26
N THR A 202 -9.97 1.53 -23.49
CA THR A 202 -9.28 1.45 -24.80
C THR A 202 -9.25 0.05 -25.41
N LYS A 203 -9.71 -0.98 -24.69
CA LYS A 203 -9.69 -2.38 -25.16
C LYS A 203 -10.71 -2.58 -26.28
N GLN A 204 -10.42 -3.36 -27.31
CA GLN A 204 -11.38 -3.93 -28.26
C GLN A 204 -11.59 -5.42 -27.91
N GLY A 205 -12.83 -5.88 -27.71
CA GLY A 205 -13.15 -7.26 -27.28
C GLY A 205 -13.54 -7.40 -25.79
N GLU A 206 -13.32 -8.59 -25.20
CA GLU A 206 -13.70 -8.94 -23.83
C GLU A 206 -13.15 -7.94 -22.79
N THR A 207 -14.06 -7.35 -22.03
CA THR A 207 -13.80 -6.41 -20.94
C THR A 207 -13.41 -7.15 -19.67
N GLY A 208 -12.82 -6.44 -18.70
CA GLY A 208 -12.48 -7.06 -17.42
C GLY A 208 -11.14 -7.80 -17.39
N TYR A 209 -10.92 -8.57 -16.31
CA TYR A 209 -9.68 -9.29 -16.01
C TYR A 209 -9.92 -10.48 -15.09
N ILE A 210 -8.98 -11.42 -15.09
CA ILE A 210 -9.00 -12.61 -14.22
C ILE A 210 -8.05 -12.40 -13.04
N ILE A 211 -8.51 -12.77 -11.85
CA ILE A 211 -7.70 -12.92 -10.65
C ILE A 211 -7.44 -14.43 -10.49
N PRO A 212 -6.22 -14.92 -10.78
CA PRO A 212 -5.87 -16.35 -10.78
C PRO A 212 -5.74 -16.95 -9.36
N TRP A 213 -6.35 -16.31 -8.36
CA TRP A 213 -6.33 -16.78 -6.97
C TRP A 213 -7.61 -17.58 -6.68
N GLN A 214 -7.44 -18.88 -6.43
CA GLN A 214 -8.52 -19.75 -5.95
C GLN A 214 -8.80 -19.51 -4.47
N TYR A 215 -9.51 -18.41 -4.20
CA TYR A 215 -9.89 -18.06 -2.83
C TYR A 215 -11.15 -18.84 -2.41
N ALA A 216 -10.95 -20.04 -1.87
CA ALA A 216 -12.02 -20.99 -1.52
C ALA A 216 -13.15 -20.38 -0.68
N GLU A 217 -12.82 -19.58 0.34
CA GLU A 217 -13.83 -18.95 1.20
C GLU A 217 -14.70 -17.93 0.45
N LEU A 218 -14.10 -17.12 -0.42
CA LEU A 218 -14.86 -16.18 -1.24
C LEU A 218 -15.70 -16.93 -2.28
N LEU A 219 -15.15 -17.95 -2.93
CA LEU A 219 -15.87 -18.79 -3.88
C LEU A 219 -17.11 -19.42 -3.24
N TYR A 220 -17.00 -19.92 -2.01
CA TYR A 220 -18.12 -20.44 -1.23
C TYR A 220 -19.25 -19.42 -1.07
N TRP A 221 -18.94 -18.20 -0.63
CA TRP A 221 -19.97 -17.17 -0.43
C TRP A 221 -20.61 -16.68 -1.72
N LEU A 222 -19.84 -16.57 -2.81
CA LEU A 222 -20.37 -16.19 -4.12
C LEU A 222 -21.27 -17.29 -4.68
N GLU A 223 -20.90 -18.56 -4.52
CA GLU A 223 -21.69 -19.72 -4.96
C GLU A 223 -23.00 -19.79 -4.18
N LYS A 224 -22.92 -19.65 -2.86
CA LYS A 224 -24.08 -19.66 -1.96
C LYS A 224 -25.05 -18.52 -2.28
N LEU A 225 -24.55 -17.31 -2.55
CA LEU A 225 -25.37 -16.19 -3.00
C LEU A 225 -26.03 -16.46 -4.35
N ARG A 226 -25.30 -17.00 -5.33
CA ARG A 226 -25.86 -17.36 -6.64
C ARG A 226 -27.02 -18.34 -6.48
N ASN A 227 -26.82 -19.41 -5.71
CA ASN A 227 -27.85 -20.44 -5.51
C ASN A 227 -29.08 -19.87 -4.79
N TRP A 228 -28.88 -18.98 -3.80
CA TRP A 228 -29.98 -18.27 -3.14
C TRP A 228 -30.76 -17.38 -4.11
N GLN A 229 -30.05 -16.63 -4.97
CA GLN A 229 -30.67 -15.77 -5.96
C GLN A 229 -31.44 -16.56 -7.02
N GLU A 230 -30.92 -17.69 -7.51
CA GLU A 230 -31.64 -18.56 -8.46
C GLU A 230 -32.95 -19.10 -7.87
N LYS A 231 -32.95 -19.41 -6.56
CA LYS A 231 -34.12 -19.99 -5.88
C LYS A 231 -35.17 -18.95 -5.49
N TYR A 232 -34.75 -17.83 -4.90
CA TYR A 232 -35.68 -16.86 -4.29
C TYR A 232 -35.86 -15.57 -5.10
N ASN A 233 -34.99 -15.28 -6.07
CA ASN A 233 -35.05 -14.11 -6.95
C ASN A 233 -34.58 -14.46 -8.38
N PRO A 234 -35.23 -15.44 -9.05
CA PRO A 234 -34.83 -15.90 -10.37
C PRO A 234 -34.95 -14.78 -11.40
N VAL A 235 -33.93 -14.64 -12.25
CA VAL A 235 -33.92 -13.65 -13.32
C VAL A 235 -34.74 -14.16 -14.49
N PRO A 236 -35.70 -13.39 -15.04
CA PRO A 236 -36.50 -13.83 -16.17
C PRO A 236 -35.71 -13.90 -17.48
N ASN A 237 -34.80 -12.96 -17.72
CA ASN A 237 -33.87 -12.93 -18.86
C ASN A 237 -32.60 -12.13 -18.48
N PRO A 238 -31.43 -12.43 -19.06
CA PRO A 238 -30.23 -11.60 -18.92
C PRO A 238 -30.51 -10.12 -19.21
N ILE A 239 -29.91 -9.21 -18.44
CA ILE A 239 -30.21 -7.78 -18.52
C ILE A 239 -29.16 -7.05 -19.36
N SER A 240 -29.64 -6.30 -20.35
CA SER A 240 -28.81 -5.37 -21.10
C SER A 240 -28.38 -4.18 -20.25
N TRP A 241 -27.12 -3.77 -20.40
CA TRP A 241 -26.57 -2.60 -19.71
C TRP A 241 -27.26 -1.29 -20.08
N HIS A 242 -27.97 -1.23 -21.22
CA HIS A 242 -28.81 -0.09 -21.60
C HIS A 242 -30.01 0.13 -20.66
N HIS A 243 -30.45 -0.91 -19.94
CA HIS A 243 -31.56 -0.82 -18.98
C HIS A 243 -31.12 -0.39 -17.57
N LEU A 244 -29.84 -0.01 -17.41
CA LEU A 244 -29.27 0.43 -16.14
C LEU A 244 -29.25 1.96 -16.03
N ASP A 245 -29.98 2.48 -15.04
CA ASP A 245 -29.93 3.92 -14.70
C ASP A 245 -28.59 4.38 -14.12
N HIS A 246 -28.42 5.71 -14.04
CA HIS A 246 -27.34 6.41 -13.33
C HIS A 246 -27.22 6.05 -11.83
N ARG A 247 -28.23 5.43 -11.23
CA ARG A 247 -28.17 4.93 -9.83
C ARG A 247 -27.44 3.60 -9.75
N HIS A 248 -27.54 2.79 -10.81
CA HIS A 248 -26.85 1.53 -10.95
C HIS A 248 -25.40 1.74 -11.42
N LEU A 249 -25.21 2.68 -12.37
CA LEU A 249 -23.91 3.02 -12.96
C LEU A 249 -23.24 4.21 -12.24
N ARG A 250 -21.92 4.14 -11.94
CA ARG A 250 -21.19 5.30 -11.38
C ARG A 250 -20.84 6.33 -12.47
N GLY A 251 -21.84 7.08 -12.91
CA GLY A 251 -21.71 8.16 -13.89
C GLY A 251 -22.14 7.77 -15.30
N PRO A 252 -22.23 8.75 -16.22
CA PRO A 252 -22.68 8.50 -17.59
C PRO A 252 -21.68 7.62 -18.34
N ARG A 253 -22.19 6.61 -19.04
CA ARG A 253 -21.45 5.82 -20.02
C ARG A 253 -21.98 6.16 -21.41
N SER A 254 -21.13 6.17 -22.41
CA SER A 254 -21.59 6.37 -23.79
C SER A 254 -22.33 5.13 -24.30
N ASP A 255 -23.24 5.31 -25.26
CA ASP A 255 -23.93 4.17 -25.91
C ASP A 255 -22.94 3.18 -26.51
N TYR A 256 -21.82 3.66 -27.04
CA TYR A 256 -20.71 2.83 -27.51
C TYR A 256 -20.10 1.94 -26.42
N GLN A 257 -20.03 2.41 -25.17
CA GLN A 257 -19.52 1.60 -24.07
C GLN A 257 -20.54 0.55 -23.62
N LEU A 258 -21.83 0.91 -23.61
CA LEU A 258 -22.91 0.02 -23.17
C LEU A 258 -23.16 -1.12 -24.18
N SER A 259 -23.12 -0.83 -25.48
CA SER A 259 -23.33 -1.83 -26.54
C SER A 259 -22.25 -2.92 -26.59
N ARG A 260 -21.10 -2.67 -25.95
CA ARG A 260 -19.97 -3.60 -25.87
C ARG A 260 -19.99 -4.48 -24.62
N MET A 261 -20.93 -4.24 -23.71
CA MET A 261 -21.08 -5.07 -22.51
C MET A 261 -22.11 -6.15 -22.79
N PRO A 262 -21.79 -7.43 -22.52
CA PRO A 262 -22.73 -8.51 -22.77
C PRO A 262 -23.93 -8.39 -21.83
N ASP A 263 -25.07 -8.93 -22.26
CA ASP A 263 -26.21 -9.10 -21.36
C ASP A 263 -25.80 -9.98 -20.17
N THR A 264 -26.13 -9.51 -18.97
CA THR A 264 -25.51 -9.95 -17.72
C THR A 264 -26.58 -10.47 -16.76
N CYS A 265 -26.32 -11.61 -16.12
CA CYS A 265 -27.10 -12.09 -14.99
C CYS A 265 -26.41 -11.64 -13.70
N PHE A 266 -26.77 -10.46 -13.19
CA PHE A 266 -26.07 -9.85 -12.06
C PHE A 266 -26.16 -10.71 -10.79
N LEU A 267 -25.01 -11.04 -10.20
CA LEU A 267 -24.92 -11.79 -8.95
C LEU A 267 -25.48 -10.98 -7.76
N PHE A 268 -25.12 -9.70 -7.70
CA PHE A 268 -25.55 -8.80 -6.63
C PHE A 268 -26.78 -7.98 -7.01
N ARG A 269 -27.82 -8.67 -7.49
CA ARG A 269 -29.14 -8.08 -7.81
C ARG A 269 -30.01 -7.89 -6.57
N ASP A 270 -30.76 -6.80 -6.48
CA ASP A 270 -31.46 -6.39 -5.25
C ASP A 270 -32.87 -6.97 -5.12
N ALA A 271 -33.00 -8.21 -4.61
CA ALA A 271 -34.29 -8.87 -4.41
C ALA A 271 -35.33 -8.04 -3.62
N ALA A 272 -34.87 -7.14 -2.74
CA ALA A 272 -35.73 -6.28 -1.93
C ALA A 272 -36.14 -4.97 -2.63
N SER A 273 -35.68 -4.75 -3.86
CA SER A 273 -36.08 -3.61 -4.69
C SER A 273 -37.51 -3.76 -5.24
N HIS A 274 -38.03 -2.70 -5.84
CA HIS A 274 -39.35 -2.68 -6.47
C HIS A 274 -39.25 -2.85 -7.99
N GLY A 275 -40.25 -3.53 -8.58
CA GLY A 275 -40.33 -3.73 -10.03
C GLY A 275 -39.10 -4.44 -10.61
N ASP A 276 -38.67 -3.99 -11.80
CA ASP A 276 -37.56 -4.60 -12.54
C ASP A 276 -36.19 -4.37 -11.90
N ASP A 277 -36.07 -3.40 -10.98
CA ASP A 277 -34.82 -3.16 -10.25
C ASP A 277 -34.44 -4.36 -9.35
N LYS A 278 -35.36 -5.32 -9.13
CA LYS A 278 -35.07 -6.60 -8.44
C LYS A 278 -33.99 -7.44 -9.10
N TYR A 279 -33.86 -7.30 -10.42
CA TYR A 279 -32.95 -8.07 -11.24
C TYR A 279 -31.69 -7.28 -11.59
N LYS A 280 -31.66 -5.96 -11.29
CA LYS A 280 -30.53 -5.06 -11.55
C LYS A 280 -29.55 -5.02 -10.37
N PRO A 281 -28.30 -4.58 -10.57
CA PRO A 281 -27.32 -4.45 -9.50
C PRO A 281 -27.82 -3.59 -8.35
N ILE A 282 -27.58 -4.03 -7.11
CA ILE A 282 -27.84 -3.24 -5.90
C ILE A 282 -27.18 -1.86 -6.02
N ILE A 283 -27.82 -0.80 -5.51
CA ILE A 283 -27.29 0.58 -5.54
C ILE A 283 -26.27 0.84 -4.41
N ASP A 284 -25.50 1.93 -4.51
CA ASP A 284 -24.41 2.24 -3.59
C ASP A 284 -24.88 2.57 -2.15
N ASP A 285 -25.96 3.34 -2.01
CA ASP A 285 -26.41 3.91 -0.72
C ASP A 285 -26.70 2.88 0.39
N PRO A 286 -27.44 1.78 0.12
CA PRO A 286 -27.67 0.73 1.11
C PRO A 286 -26.37 0.12 1.63
N ILE A 287 -25.38 -0.09 0.75
CA ILE A 287 -24.09 -0.69 1.11
C ILE A 287 -23.34 0.25 2.07
N PHE A 288 -23.32 1.56 1.80
CA PHE A 288 -22.70 2.54 2.69
C PHE A 288 -23.38 2.62 4.05
N SER A 289 -24.71 2.50 4.09
CA SER A 289 -25.45 2.49 5.36
C SER A 289 -25.12 1.27 6.22
N LEU A 290 -25.04 0.07 5.63
CA LEU A 290 -24.63 -1.14 6.36
C LEU A 290 -23.17 -1.05 6.82
N TRP A 291 -22.28 -0.50 5.99
CA TRP A 291 -20.88 -0.28 6.34
C TRP A 291 -20.71 0.66 7.54
N TYR A 292 -21.45 1.77 7.57
CA TYR A 292 -21.46 2.68 8.71
C TYR A 292 -21.88 1.96 10.00
N ARG A 293 -22.96 1.17 9.97
CA ARG A 293 -23.44 0.41 11.14
C ARG A 293 -22.42 -0.61 11.62
N LEU A 294 -21.73 -1.27 10.70
CA LEU A 294 -20.70 -2.25 11.02
C LEU A 294 -19.49 -1.60 11.70
N LEU A 295 -19.04 -0.42 11.22
CA LEU A 295 -17.97 0.34 11.87
C LEU A 295 -18.39 0.93 13.21
N LEU A 296 -19.65 1.33 13.36
CA LEU A 296 -20.19 1.80 14.65
C LEU A 296 -20.23 0.66 15.69
N ASP A 297 -20.64 -0.55 15.29
CA ASP A 297 -20.60 -1.75 16.15
C ASP A 297 -19.16 -2.08 16.56
N LEU A 298 -18.20 -1.96 15.64
CA LEU A 298 -16.76 -2.11 15.94
C LEU A 298 -16.28 -1.05 16.94
N GLU A 299 -16.64 0.22 16.75
CA GLU A 299 -16.29 1.31 17.67
C GLU A 299 -16.78 1.03 19.10
N GLN A 300 -18.04 0.61 19.24
CA GLN A 300 -18.63 0.26 20.53
C GLN A 300 -17.95 -0.95 21.17
N ARG A 301 -17.56 -1.95 20.38
CA ARG A 301 -16.82 -3.13 20.86
C ARG A 301 -15.41 -2.77 21.33
N CYS A 302 -14.68 -1.95 20.58
CA CYS A 302 -13.38 -1.44 21.00
C CYS A 302 -13.48 -0.66 22.31
N ALA A 303 -14.50 0.20 22.44
CA ALA A 303 -14.75 0.95 23.67
C ALA A 303 -15.07 0.01 24.86
N ALA A 304 -15.91 -1.01 24.65
CA ALA A 304 -16.24 -1.99 25.69
C ALA A 304 -15.03 -2.82 26.15
N ARG A 305 -14.03 -3.02 25.28
CA ARG A 305 -12.76 -3.69 25.60
C ARG A 305 -11.71 -2.75 26.23
N GLY A 306 -11.98 -1.45 26.31
CA GLY A 306 -11.01 -0.46 26.78
C GLY A 306 -9.86 -0.21 25.79
N GLU A 307 -10.05 -0.47 24.49
CA GLU A 307 -9.02 -0.24 23.47
C GLU A 307 -8.91 1.26 23.15
N THR A 308 -7.72 1.83 23.33
CA THR A 308 -7.44 3.26 23.07
C THR A 308 -6.35 3.45 22.04
N GLY A 309 -6.37 4.58 21.33
CA GLY A 309 -5.29 5.00 20.44
C GLY A 309 -4.05 5.48 21.20
N ALA A 310 -3.01 5.87 20.46
CA ALA A 310 -1.70 6.26 20.99
C ALA A 310 -1.70 7.43 22.01
N ASN A 311 -2.79 8.20 22.08
CA ASN A 311 -2.95 9.34 23.00
C ASN A 311 -4.02 9.07 24.08
N GLU A 312 -4.28 7.80 24.42
CA GLU A 312 -5.37 7.36 25.34
C GLU A 312 -6.78 7.77 24.90
N LYS A 313 -6.92 8.31 23.68
CA LYS A 313 -8.22 8.66 23.09
C LYS A 313 -8.95 7.39 22.66
N ALA A 314 -10.27 7.38 22.85
CA ALA A 314 -11.13 6.33 22.32
C ALA A 314 -10.93 6.19 20.81
N LEU A 315 -10.83 4.95 20.34
CA LEU A 315 -10.76 4.66 18.91
C LEU A 315 -12.05 5.13 18.22
N ARG A 316 -11.91 5.79 17.07
CA ARG A 316 -13.03 6.28 16.27
C ARG A 316 -12.96 5.70 14.87
N PHE A 317 -14.08 5.17 14.39
CA PHE A 317 -14.23 4.64 13.03
C PHE A 317 -15.31 5.38 12.24
N VAL A 318 -16.22 6.07 12.93
CA VAL A 318 -17.27 6.92 12.34
C VAL A 318 -17.10 8.38 12.78
N ALA A 319 -17.66 9.32 12.01
CA ALA A 319 -17.59 10.74 12.35
C ALA A 319 -18.73 11.15 13.30
N ASP A 320 -18.44 12.01 14.26
CA ASP A 320 -19.43 12.57 15.19
C ASP A 320 -20.53 13.35 14.44
N ASN A 321 -21.77 13.32 14.95
CA ASN A 321 -22.93 14.07 14.46
C ASN A 321 -23.39 13.76 13.02
N THR A 322 -23.04 12.60 12.45
CA THR A 322 -23.61 12.16 11.17
C THR A 322 -23.98 10.66 11.19
N ASN A 323 -25.18 10.33 10.69
CA ASN A 323 -25.68 8.94 10.65
C ASN A 323 -25.16 8.12 9.44
N ARG A 324 -24.18 8.64 8.69
CA ARG A 324 -23.71 8.04 7.42
C ARG A 324 -22.22 8.19 7.12
N THR A 325 -21.48 9.04 7.83
CA THR A 325 -20.08 9.33 7.47
C THR A 325 -19.11 8.43 8.23
N THR A 326 -18.24 7.75 7.50
CA THR A 326 -17.19 6.88 8.07
C THR A 326 -15.82 7.53 7.88
N LEU A 327 -14.93 7.38 8.87
CA LEU A 327 -13.53 7.80 8.75
C LEU A 327 -12.74 6.89 7.79
N TYR A 328 -13.21 5.64 7.67
CA TYR A 328 -12.71 4.64 6.74
C TYR A 328 -13.79 4.34 5.68
N PRO A 329 -13.84 5.05 4.55
CA PRO A 329 -14.79 4.73 3.48
C PRO A 329 -14.51 3.34 2.88
N LEU A 330 -15.47 2.73 2.16
CA LEU A 330 -15.29 1.41 1.53
C LEU A 330 -14.11 1.34 0.54
N HIS A 331 -13.67 2.49 0.03
CA HIS A 331 -12.45 2.56 -0.77
C HIS A 331 -11.18 2.29 0.06
N SER A 332 -11.16 2.68 1.34
CA SER A 332 -10.07 2.38 2.29
C SER A 332 -9.81 0.88 2.40
N LEU A 333 -10.83 0.02 2.32
CA LEU A 333 -10.64 -1.44 2.37
C LEU A 333 -9.74 -1.95 1.24
N ARG A 334 -9.84 -1.35 0.04
CA ARG A 334 -8.93 -1.70 -1.07
C ARG A 334 -7.49 -1.33 -0.75
N VAL A 335 -7.26 -0.15 -0.18
CA VAL A 335 -5.93 0.29 0.27
C VAL A 335 -5.41 -0.68 1.33
N SER A 336 -6.20 -0.88 2.38
CA SER A 336 -5.89 -1.72 3.54
C SER A 336 -5.47 -3.12 3.13
N LEU A 337 -6.30 -3.82 2.35
CA LEU A 337 -6.03 -5.18 1.91
C LEU A 337 -4.80 -5.27 0.99
N LEU A 338 -4.57 -4.28 0.11
CA LEU A 338 -3.35 -4.23 -0.71
C LEU A 338 -2.10 -4.02 0.16
N THR A 339 -2.17 -3.14 1.16
CA THR A 339 -1.08 -2.93 2.13
C THR A 339 -0.79 -4.22 2.91
N CYS A 340 -1.83 -4.90 3.42
CA CYS A 340 -1.67 -6.15 4.18
C CYS A 340 -1.05 -7.25 3.30
N LEU A 341 -1.52 -7.43 2.07
CA LEU A 341 -0.97 -8.43 1.17
C LEU A 341 0.48 -8.12 0.76
N ALA A 342 0.82 -6.84 0.55
CA ALA A 342 2.16 -6.43 0.17
C ALA A 342 3.17 -6.60 1.31
N VAL A 343 2.76 -6.21 2.52
CA VAL A 343 3.69 -6.04 3.64
C VAL A 343 3.62 -7.19 4.65
N ASP A 344 2.42 -7.64 5.02
CA ASP A 344 2.27 -8.73 6.00
C ASP A 344 2.42 -10.10 5.36
N ALA A 345 1.84 -10.29 4.17
CA ALA A 345 1.92 -11.54 3.40
C ALA A 345 3.07 -11.56 2.38
N GLU A 346 3.83 -10.47 2.29
CA GLU A 346 5.06 -10.35 1.49
C GLU A 346 4.86 -10.65 -0.01
N VAL A 347 3.65 -10.42 -0.54
CA VAL A 347 3.35 -10.65 -1.95
C VAL A 347 4.00 -9.54 -2.78
N PRO A 348 4.82 -9.87 -3.81
CA PRO A 348 5.48 -8.87 -4.64
C PRO A 348 4.50 -7.84 -5.21
N LEU A 349 4.89 -6.56 -5.23
CA LEU A 349 4.02 -5.46 -5.66
C LEU A 349 3.54 -5.61 -7.11
N VAL A 350 4.36 -6.16 -8.00
CA VAL A 350 3.96 -6.52 -9.37
C VAL A 350 2.84 -7.54 -9.39
N VAL A 351 2.93 -8.56 -8.55
CA VAL A 351 1.92 -9.64 -8.44
C VAL A 351 0.61 -9.06 -7.92
N LEU A 352 0.65 -8.20 -6.90
CA LEU A 352 -0.54 -7.52 -6.40
C LEU A 352 -1.15 -6.56 -7.41
N ALA A 353 -0.32 -5.82 -8.15
CA ALA A 353 -0.77 -4.90 -9.18
C ALA A 353 -1.48 -5.61 -10.33
N LYS A 354 -0.85 -6.63 -10.90
CA LYS A 354 -1.33 -7.34 -12.09
C LYS A 354 -2.45 -8.32 -11.76
N LEU A 355 -2.30 -9.13 -10.72
CA LEU A 355 -3.16 -10.28 -10.48
C LEU A 355 -4.33 -10.00 -9.53
N VAL A 356 -4.16 -9.12 -8.54
CA VAL A 356 -5.17 -8.91 -7.49
C VAL A 356 -5.90 -7.55 -7.67
N ALA A 357 -5.17 -6.50 -8.01
CA ALA A 357 -5.72 -5.17 -8.20
C ALA A 357 -6.28 -4.93 -9.62
N GLY A 358 -5.95 -5.79 -10.60
CA GLY A 358 -6.31 -5.62 -12.00
C GLY A 358 -5.75 -4.35 -12.63
N HIS A 359 -4.70 -3.78 -12.03
CA HIS A 359 -3.98 -2.66 -12.63
C HIS A 359 -3.07 -3.23 -13.71
N SER A 360 -3.07 -2.60 -14.88
CA SER A 360 -2.06 -2.89 -15.90
C SER A 360 -0.64 -2.46 -15.47
N ARG A 361 -0.48 -1.80 -14.30
CA ARG A 361 0.73 -1.05 -13.90
C ARG A 361 1.02 -1.10 -12.40
N VAL A 362 2.28 -1.33 -12.04
CA VAL A 362 2.82 -1.37 -10.66
C VAL A 362 2.71 -0.03 -9.96
N ILE A 363 2.91 1.07 -10.69
CA ILE A 363 2.83 2.46 -10.20
C ILE A 363 1.48 2.74 -9.54
N MET A 364 0.40 2.19 -10.10
CA MET A 364 -0.93 2.34 -9.50
C MET A 364 -1.05 1.63 -8.15
N THR A 365 -0.28 0.57 -7.91
CA THR A 365 -0.23 -0.19 -6.66
C THR A 365 0.72 0.43 -5.63
N LEU A 366 1.82 1.04 -6.09
CA LEU A 366 2.70 1.89 -5.27
C LEU A 366 1.93 3.02 -4.60
N TYR A 367 0.95 3.64 -5.29
CA TYR A 367 0.04 4.64 -4.70
C TYR A 367 -0.87 4.13 -3.56
N TYR A 368 -0.96 2.80 -3.34
CA TYR A 368 -1.76 2.18 -2.28
C TYR A 368 -0.91 1.58 -1.14
N THR A 369 0.38 1.32 -1.36
CA THR A 369 1.35 1.02 -0.30
C THR A 369 1.85 2.32 0.31
N LYS A 370 1.12 2.82 1.31
CA LYS A 370 1.60 3.93 2.14
C LYS A 370 2.67 3.41 3.07
N ILE A 371 3.91 3.82 2.86
CA ILE A 371 5.05 3.41 3.69
C ILE A 371 5.43 4.62 4.55
N GLY A 372 5.12 4.59 5.84
CA GLY A 372 5.31 5.73 6.75
C GLY A 372 6.75 5.82 7.29
N VAL A 373 7.58 6.58 6.57
CA VAL A 373 9.02 6.78 6.82
C VAL A 373 9.33 7.40 8.20
N THR A 374 8.49 8.29 8.73
CA THR A 374 8.81 9.07 9.95
C THR A 374 8.37 8.40 11.26
N GLN A 375 7.32 7.57 11.25
CA GLN A 375 6.94 6.75 12.41
C GLN A 375 7.94 5.61 12.61
N MET A 376 8.43 5.02 11.51
CA MET A 376 9.57 4.10 11.53
C MET A 376 10.79 4.79 12.14
N THR A 377 11.08 6.03 11.76
CA THR A 377 12.15 6.84 12.39
C THR A 377 11.97 6.99 13.90
N ARG A 378 10.79 7.36 14.40
CA ARG A 378 10.56 7.49 15.85
C ARG A 378 10.66 6.16 16.63
N ILE A 379 10.12 5.08 16.08
CA ILE A 379 10.15 3.75 16.74
C ILE A 379 11.58 3.22 16.79
N LEU A 380 12.35 3.44 15.71
CA LEU A 380 13.73 2.97 15.62
C LEU A 380 14.70 3.87 16.41
N ASP A 381 14.48 5.19 16.45
CA ASP A 381 15.24 6.12 17.33
C ASP A 381 15.12 5.73 18.82
N ALA A 382 13.90 5.36 19.25
CA ALA A 382 13.63 4.90 20.61
C ALA A 382 14.25 3.52 20.92
N ALA A 383 14.29 2.63 19.93
CA ALA A 383 14.93 1.32 20.04
C ALA A 383 16.47 1.44 20.07
N SER A 384 17.03 2.33 19.24
CA SER A 384 18.46 2.53 19.07
C SER A 384 19.15 3.19 20.26
N SER A 385 18.51 4.21 20.85
CA SER A 385 19.05 4.91 22.03
C SER A 385 19.31 3.96 23.21
N LYS A 386 18.56 2.85 23.34
CA LYS A 386 18.77 1.82 24.36
C LYS A 386 19.69 0.67 23.92
N LEU A 387 19.76 0.36 22.63
CA LEU A 387 20.67 -0.67 22.09
C LEU A 387 22.14 -0.20 22.10
N GLN A 388 22.38 1.10 21.98
CA GLN A 388 23.73 1.70 22.10
C GLN A 388 24.36 1.49 23.49
N GLU A 389 23.57 1.36 24.56
CA GLU A 389 24.09 1.10 25.91
C GLU A 389 24.58 -0.35 26.11
N THR A 390 24.23 -1.28 25.21
CA THR A 390 24.55 -2.72 25.30
C THR A 390 25.56 -3.24 24.26
N ALA A 391 26.10 -2.36 23.41
CA ALA A 391 26.89 -2.70 22.22
C ALA A 391 28.36 -3.10 22.50
N GLU A 392 28.68 -3.71 23.65
CA GLU A 392 30.06 -3.99 24.06
C GLU A 392 30.74 -5.18 23.33
N ALA A 393 30.00 -5.96 22.53
CA ALA A 393 30.59 -7.02 21.71
C ALA A 393 30.19 -6.84 20.24
N GLY A 394 31.07 -6.24 19.43
CA GLY A 394 30.79 -6.01 18.01
C GLY A 394 30.44 -7.32 17.26
N LEU A 395 29.43 -7.27 16.39
CA LEU A 395 28.92 -8.38 15.58
C LEU A 395 30.02 -9.29 15.00
N ARG A 396 31.13 -8.71 14.53
CA ARG A 396 32.29 -9.44 14.00
C ARG A 396 32.93 -10.37 15.04
N ARG A 397 33.07 -9.92 16.28
CA ARG A 397 33.62 -10.71 17.39
C ARG A 397 32.64 -11.80 17.81
N PHE A 398 31.36 -11.46 17.92
CA PHE A 398 30.32 -12.44 18.23
C PHE A 398 30.25 -13.55 17.18
N LEU A 399 30.23 -13.21 15.89
CA LEU A 399 30.27 -14.19 14.80
C LEU A 399 31.57 -15.02 14.77
N ALA A 400 32.69 -14.48 15.26
CA ALA A 400 33.95 -15.21 15.32
C ALA A 400 33.98 -16.25 16.45
N GLU A 401 33.43 -15.90 17.62
CA GLU A 401 33.61 -16.65 18.86
C GLU A 401 32.41 -17.55 19.21
N ALA A 402 31.19 -17.20 18.78
CA ALA A 402 29.96 -17.88 19.21
C ALA A 402 29.76 -19.27 18.58
N GLU A 403 29.21 -20.19 19.39
CA GLU A 403 28.76 -21.49 18.90
C GLU A 403 27.59 -21.34 17.93
N TYR A 404 27.48 -22.27 16.97
CA TYR A 404 26.52 -22.13 15.87
C TYR A 404 25.06 -22.00 16.35
N ASP A 405 24.69 -22.74 17.40
CA ASP A 405 23.33 -22.71 17.96
C ASP A 405 23.00 -21.37 18.62
N GLU A 406 24.01 -20.67 19.18
CA GLU A 406 23.84 -19.35 19.79
C GLU A 406 23.59 -18.25 18.75
N LEU A 407 24.10 -18.43 17.52
CA LEU A 407 23.92 -17.47 16.43
C LEU A 407 22.44 -17.28 16.09
N THR A 408 21.65 -18.36 16.11
CA THR A 408 20.21 -18.31 15.76
C THR A 408 19.37 -17.40 16.67
N ASN A 409 19.86 -17.12 17.88
CA ASN A 409 19.12 -16.34 18.87
C ASN A 409 19.52 -14.86 18.91
N LYS A 410 20.60 -14.46 18.21
CA LYS A 410 21.11 -13.09 18.23
C LYS A 410 21.27 -12.45 16.85
N VAL A 411 21.26 -13.26 15.79
CA VAL A 411 21.61 -12.82 14.43
C VAL A 411 20.45 -13.05 13.47
N VAL A 412 20.29 -12.13 12.52
CA VAL A 412 19.36 -12.22 11.39
C VAL A 412 20.14 -12.45 10.10
N ALA A 413 19.75 -13.47 9.35
CA ALA A 413 20.28 -13.75 8.02
C ALA A 413 19.13 -13.91 7.01
N ASN A 414 19.42 -13.61 5.75
CA ASN A 414 18.48 -13.87 4.65
C ASN A 414 18.31 -15.37 4.38
N ASN A 415 19.42 -16.11 4.46
CA ASN A 415 19.47 -17.55 4.21
C ASN A 415 20.39 -18.22 5.24
N TRP A 416 19.84 -19.10 6.08
CA TRP A 416 20.62 -19.84 7.08
C TRP A 416 21.53 -20.90 6.48
N GLU A 417 21.20 -21.49 5.33
CA GLU A 417 22.10 -22.40 4.61
C GLU A 417 23.28 -21.63 4.00
N GLY A 418 23.03 -20.44 3.46
CA GLY A 418 24.08 -19.51 3.02
C GLY A 418 24.99 -19.09 4.18
N LEU A 419 24.41 -18.87 5.36
CA LEU A 419 25.16 -18.58 6.58
C LEU A 419 26.00 -19.78 7.04
N LYS A 420 25.46 -21.01 7.05
CA LYS A 420 26.22 -22.24 7.33
C LYS A 420 27.36 -22.47 6.35
N ALA A 421 27.15 -22.16 5.08
CA ALA A 421 28.18 -22.33 4.06
C ALA A 421 29.33 -21.31 4.18
N SER A 422 29.07 -20.13 4.76
CA SER A 422 30.07 -19.06 4.92
C SER A 422 30.75 -19.07 6.30
N LEU A 423 30.09 -19.59 7.33
CA LEU A 423 30.66 -19.79 8.66
C LEU A 423 31.10 -21.25 8.82
N VAL A 424 32.40 -21.49 8.93
CA VAL A 424 32.90 -22.80 9.36
C VAL A 424 32.31 -23.12 10.74
N ILE A 425 31.75 -24.32 10.88
CA ILE A 425 30.96 -24.72 12.07
C ILE A 425 31.77 -24.49 13.35
N ARG A 426 33.04 -24.92 13.36
CA ARG A 426 33.96 -24.73 14.50
C ARG A 426 34.47 -23.28 14.54
N PRO A 427 34.24 -22.54 15.65
CA PRO A 427 34.71 -21.16 15.80
C PRO A 427 36.21 -20.97 15.54
N ALA A 428 37.05 -21.93 15.98
CA ALA A 428 38.50 -21.88 15.83
C ALA A 428 39.01 -21.89 14.37
N ASP A 429 38.19 -22.36 13.43
CA ASP A 429 38.54 -22.46 12.00
C ASP A 429 37.96 -21.29 11.19
N ARG A 430 37.24 -20.36 11.83
CA ARG A 430 36.66 -19.20 11.15
C ARG A 430 37.76 -18.20 10.80
N ASN A 431 37.59 -17.51 9.67
CA ASN A 431 38.47 -16.41 9.29
C ASN A 431 37.69 -15.07 9.23
N PRO A 432 37.56 -14.37 10.38
CA PRO A 432 36.90 -13.07 10.42
C PRO A 432 37.62 -12.00 9.62
N ALA A 433 38.89 -12.18 9.24
CA ALA A 433 39.66 -11.19 8.46
C ALA A 433 39.03 -10.92 7.09
N GLY A 434 38.39 -11.93 6.49
CA GLY A 434 37.70 -11.83 5.21
C GLY A 434 36.30 -11.21 5.27
N TRP A 435 35.80 -10.83 6.44
CA TRP A 435 34.47 -10.23 6.58
C TRP A 435 34.54 -8.71 6.43
N MET A 436 33.58 -8.17 5.67
CA MET A 436 33.45 -6.75 5.41
C MET A 436 32.26 -6.19 6.18
N ALA A 437 32.54 -5.25 7.08
CA ALA A 437 31.51 -4.50 7.78
C ALA A 437 30.76 -3.60 6.78
N ARG A 438 29.44 -3.56 6.93
CA ARG A 438 28.52 -2.67 6.23
C ARG A 438 27.83 -1.79 7.26
N SER A 439 27.33 -0.64 6.82
CA SER A 439 26.61 0.31 7.66
C SER A 439 25.43 -0.36 8.38
N TYR A 440 24.72 -1.28 7.72
CA TYR A 440 23.54 -1.99 8.24
C TYR A 440 23.75 -3.50 8.50
N GLY A 441 25.00 -3.98 8.54
CA GLY A 441 25.31 -5.36 8.92
C GLY A 441 26.71 -5.84 8.52
N MET A 442 26.84 -7.10 8.13
CA MET A 442 28.10 -7.77 7.82
C MET A 442 28.01 -8.59 6.54
N CYS A 443 28.98 -8.44 5.65
CA CYS A 443 29.18 -9.31 4.50
C CYS A 443 30.23 -10.37 4.85
N LEU A 444 29.82 -11.64 4.89
CA LEU A 444 30.68 -12.75 5.29
C LEU A 444 31.67 -13.21 4.21
N VAL A 445 31.55 -12.66 3.01
CA VAL A 445 32.37 -13.03 1.85
C VAL A 445 33.19 -11.84 1.31
N GLY A 446 33.41 -10.83 2.14
CA GLY A 446 34.34 -9.73 1.85
C GLY A 446 33.94 -8.83 0.68
N GLY A 447 32.68 -8.85 0.25
CA GLY A 447 32.21 -8.03 -0.87
C GLY A 447 32.78 -8.42 -2.24
N ASN A 448 33.29 -9.64 -2.41
CA ASN A 448 33.84 -10.10 -3.69
C ASN A 448 32.81 -9.94 -4.83
N SER A 449 33.12 -9.10 -5.82
CA SER A 449 32.25 -8.82 -6.98
C SER A 449 32.89 -9.12 -8.33
N SER A 450 34.07 -9.75 -8.38
CA SER A 450 34.77 -10.02 -9.64
C SER A 450 34.08 -11.10 -10.46
N SER A 451 34.05 -10.95 -11.78
CA SER A 451 33.45 -11.89 -12.74
C SER A 451 34.36 -13.00 -13.25
N ASP A 452 35.54 -13.20 -12.65
CA ASP A 452 36.47 -14.22 -13.10
C ASP A 452 35.87 -15.63 -12.93
N GLU A 453 35.99 -16.49 -13.95
CA GLU A 453 35.42 -17.85 -13.98
C GLU A 453 35.88 -18.73 -12.80
N PHE A 454 37.08 -18.46 -12.26
CA PHE A 454 37.60 -19.14 -11.07
C PHE A 454 36.84 -18.78 -9.78
N ASN A 455 36.12 -17.66 -9.75
CA ASN A 455 35.41 -17.16 -8.57
C ASN A 455 33.97 -17.67 -8.41
N GLY A 456 33.45 -18.47 -9.35
CA GLY A 456 32.13 -19.11 -9.18
C GLY A 456 32.03 -20.02 -7.95
N LYS A 457 33.18 -20.59 -7.52
CA LYS A 457 33.31 -21.43 -6.32
C LYS A 457 33.61 -20.65 -5.02
N VAL A 458 34.01 -19.39 -5.14
CA VAL A 458 34.34 -18.52 -3.99
C VAL A 458 33.11 -17.70 -3.65
N GLY A 459 32.80 -17.54 -2.35
CA GLY A 459 31.69 -16.71 -1.93
C GLY A 459 31.81 -15.28 -2.47
N GLY A 460 30.74 -14.73 -3.03
CA GLY A 460 30.72 -13.38 -3.59
C GLY A 460 29.34 -12.91 -4.05
N CYS A 461 29.27 -11.68 -4.56
CA CYS A 461 28.04 -11.09 -5.09
C CYS A 461 27.51 -11.84 -6.32
N LEU A 462 28.34 -12.53 -7.09
CA LEU A 462 27.89 -13.28 -8.27
C LEU A 462 27.25 -14.64 -7.98
N ASN A 463 27.40 -15.13 -6.75
CA ASN A 463 26.67 -16.31 -6.27
C ASN A 463 25.78 -15.97 -5.07
N GLY A 464 25.56 -14.69 -4.73
CA GLY A 464 24.81 -14.33 -3.53
C GLY A 464 23.28 -14.41 -3.65
N GLY A 465 22.75 -14.79 -4.81
CA GLY A 465 21.32 -14.93 -5.08
C GLY A 465 20.75 -16.32 -4.79
N GLU A 466 19.64 -16.63 -5.44
CA GLU A 466 18.90 -17.89 -5.28
C GLU A 466 19.63 -19.10 -5.89
N LEU A 467 19.26 -20.30 -5.45
CA LEU A 467 19.82 -21.54 -5.98
C LEU A 467 19.21 -21.84 -7.36
N LEU A 468 20.04 -21.83 -8.41
CA LEU A 468 19.62 -22.14 -9.78
C LEU A 468 19.65 -23.64 -10.06
N ARG A 469 20.66 -24.34 -9.53
CA ARG A 469 20.82 -25.79 -9.73
C ARG A 469 21.40 -26.44 -8.50
N SER A 470 20.64 -27.37 -7.91
CA SER A 470 21.11 -28.23 -6.81
C SER A 470 21.84 -29.46 -7.36
N ASN A 471 23.01 -29.77 -6.81
CA ASN A 471 23.71 -31.02 -7.05
C ASN A 471 23.55 -31.92 -5.82
N THR A 472 22.84 -33.04 -5.97
CA THR A 472 22.53 -33.97 -4.88
C THR A 472 23.71 -34.85 -4.47
N LYS A 473 24.75 -34.98 -5.31
CA LYS A 473 25.95 -35.78 -5.00
C LYS A 473 27.02 -34.97 -4.26
N ASP A 474 27.08 -33.67 -4.52
CA ASP A 474 28.03 -32.77 -3.87
C ASP A 474 27.44 -31.35 -3.80
N VAL A 475 27.01 -30.97 -2.59
CA VAL A 475 26.38 -29.68 -2.29
C VAL A 475 27.31 -28.50 -2.58
N SER A 476 28.64 -28.71 -2.60
CA SER A 476 29.63 -27.68 -2.95
C SER A 476 29.59 -27.27 -4.43
N ASN A 477 28.96 -28.08 -5.29
CA ASN A 477 28.76 -27.79 -6.72
C ASN A 477 27.38 -27.20 -7.04
N ASN A 478 26.65 -26.71 -6.03
CA ASN A 478 25.44 -25.94 -6.22
C ASN A 478 25.73 -24.63 -6.99
N ILE A 479 24.91 -24.33 -7.99
CA ILE A 479 25.02 -23.10 -8.78
C ILE A 479 23.98 -22.12 -8.27
N TYR A 480 24.42 -20.93 -7.90
CA TYR A 480 23.58 -19.84 -7.43
C TYR A 480 23.57 -18.68 -8.42
N ALA A 481 22.47 -17.93 -8.43
CA ALA A 481 22.33 -16.71 -9.19
C ALA A 481 23.19 -15.58 -8.58
N PRO A 482 23.51 -14.53 -9.36
CA PRO A 482 24.02 -13.29 -8.80
C PRO A 482 23.02 -12.66 -7.82
N VAL A 483 23.52 -11.83 -6.91
CA VAL A 483 22.69 -11.02 -6.02
C VAL A 483 21.73 -10.18 -6.86
N PRO A 484 20.41 -10.29 -6.66
CA PRO A 484 19.44 -9.47 -7.35
C PRO A 484 19.67 -7.98 -7.09
N GLY A 485 19.43 -7.10 -8.06
CA GLY A 485 19.79 -5.68 -7.97
C GLY A 485 21.30 -5.38 -8.13
N GLY A 486 22.14 -6.41 -8.24
CA GLY A 486 23.56 -6.28 -8.56
C GLY A 486 24.49 -6.30 -7.35
N PRO A 487 25.81 -6.15 -7.58
CA PRO A 487 26.82 -6.16 -6.52
C PRO A 487 26.57 -5.08 -5.47
N GLY A 488 26.67 -5.46 -4.20
CA GLY A 488 26.47 -4.53 -3.07
C GLY A 488 25.03 -4.46 -2.54
N ASN A 489 24.05 -5.07 -3.21
CA ASN A 489 22.67 -5.17 -2.70
C ASN A 489 22.54 -6.22 -1.58
N CYS A 490 23.19 -5.94 -0.46
CA CYS A 490 23.41 -6.90 0.62
C CYS A 490 22.09 -7.34 1.27
N VAL A 491 21.06 -6.48 1.28
CA VAL A 491 19.74 -6.81 1.84
C VAL A 491 19.04 -7.97 1.15
N ARG A 492 19.41 -8.31 -0.09
CA ARG A 492 18.92 -9.50 -0.83
C ARG A 492 19.96 -10.60 -0.98
N CYS A 493 21.15 -10.42 -0.42
CA CYS A 493 22.25 -11.37 -0.52
C CYS A 493 22.15 -12.48 0.53
N ARG A 494 22.37 -13.73 0.11
CA ARG A 494 22.40 -14.91 0.99
C ARG A 494 23.58 -14.90 1.98
N TRP A 495 24.63 -14.16 1.66
CA TRP A 495 25.85 -14.02 2.47
C TRP A 495 25.77 -12.91 3.52
N PHE A 496 24.65 -12.18 3.54
CA PHE A 496 24.48 -11.03 4.39
C PHE A 496 23.86 -11.39 5.74
N VAL A 497 24.39 -10.73 6.77
CA VAL A 497 24.03 -10.93 8.16
C VAL A 497 23.84 -9.58 8.83
N THR A 498 22.83 -9.46 9.70
CA THR A 498 22.58 -8.28 10.51
C THR A 498 22.11 -8.69 11.91
N GLU A 499 21.98 -7.74 12.82
CA GLU A 499 21.52 -7.97 14.20
C GLU A 499 20.68 -6.76 14.68
N PRO A 500 19.92 -6.88 15.77
CA PRO A 500 19.07 -5.80 16.26
C PRO A 500 19.77 -4.44 16.43
N HIS A 501 21.06 -4.42 16.73
CA HIS A 501 21.84 -3.18 16.84
C HIS A 501 21.85 -2.33 15.55
N TYR A 502 21.75 -2.96 14.37
CA TYR A 502 21.77 -2.27 13.07
C TYR A 502 20.41 -1.71 12.65
N ILE A 503 19.39 -1.74 13.52
CA ILE A 503 18.04 -1.30 13.21
C ILE A 503 18.00 0.13 12.63
N ASP A 504 18.77 1.07 13.17
CA ASP A 504 18.82 2.44 12.67
C ASP A 504 19.49 2.57 11.30
N ALA A 505 20.51 1.77 11.04
CA ALA A 505 21.14 1.75 9.73
C ALA A 505 20.22 1.09 8.69
N LEU A 506 19.50 0.04 9.07
CA LEU A 506 18.46 -0.58 8.23
C LEU A 506 17.30 0.38 7.95
N ARG A 507 16.95 1.24 8.93
CA ARG A 507 16.00 2.33 8.73
C ARG A 507 16.49 3.30 7.68
N ALA A 508 17.70 3.82 7.85
CA ALA A 508 18.30 4.78 6.94
C ALA A 508 18.27 4.25 5.51
N HIS A 509 18.66 3.00 5.34
CA HIS A 509 18.59 2.29 4.06
C HIS A 509 17.16 2.19 3.52
N PHE A 510 16.20 1.81 4.36
CA PHE A 510 14.78 1.73 3.99
C PHE A 510 14.22 3.09 3.54
N ASN A 511 14.54 4.16 4.26
CA ASN A 511 14.11 5.52 3.95
C ASN A 511 14.68 6.00 2.62
N ASN A 512 15.96 5.73 2.38
CA ASN A 512 16.66 6.04 1.15
C ASN A 512 16.07 5.29 -0.06
N LEU A 513 15.87 3.97 0.07
CA LEU A 513 15.20 3.15 -0.94
C LEU A 513 13.77 3.65 -1.24
N GLY A 514 13.03 4.03 -0.20
CA GLY A 514 11.68 4.58 -0.34
C GLY A 514 11.65 5.85 -1.17
N TYR A 515 12.61 6.76 -0.98
CA TYR A 515 12.75 7.97 -1.79
C TYR A 515 13.08 7.65 -3.25
N HIS A 516 14.07 6.79 -3.51
CA HIS A 516 14.42 6.40 -4.89
C HIS A 516 13.28 5.70 -5.60
N LEU A 517 12.51 4.87 -4.89
CA LEU A 517 11.33 4.20 -5.42
C LEU A 517 10.27 5.21 -5.88
N VAL A 518 10.01 6.24 -5.09
CA VAL A 518 9.05 7.30 -5.43
C VAL A 518 9.54 8.10 -6.65
N GLU A 519 10.80 8.51 -6.67
CA GLU A 519 11.38 9.25 -7.82
C GLU A 519 11.34 8.41 -9.11
N GLN A 520 11.74 7.14 -9.02
CA GLN A 520 11.70 6.21 -10.14
C GLN A 520 10.27 5.97 -10.64
N ALA A 521 9.29 5.89 -9.73
CA ALA A 521 7.88 5.77 -10.09
C ALA A 521 7.35 7.03 -10.81
N LYS A 522 7.80 8.24 -10.43
CA LYS A 522 7.48 9.49 -11.15
C LYS A 522 8.02 9.46 -12.58
N VAL A 523 9.26 9.00 -12.78
CA VAL A 523 9.87 8.86 -14.11
C VAL A 523 9.09 7.85 -14.96
N ALA A 524 8.82 6.67 -14.41
CA ALA A 524 8.05 5.65 -15.10
C ALA A 524 6.64 6.16 -15.47
N LYS A 525 6.02 6.99 -14.61
CA LYS A 525 4.72 7.64 -14.89
C LYS A 525 4.79 8.63 -16.04
N LYS A 526 5.88 9.39 -16.18
CA LYS A 526 6.07 10.32 -17.31
C LYS A 526 6.14 9.57 -18.64
N HIS A 527 6.91 8.47 -18.69
CA HIS A 527 6.98 7.62 -19.88
C HIS A 527 5.65 6.92 -20.18
N GLU A 528 4.93 6.53 -19.14
CA GLU A 528 3.59 5.97 -19.25
C GLU A 528 2.61 6.93 -19.93
N VAL A 529 2.58 8.21 -19.53
CA VAL A 529 1.72 9.22 -20.14
C VAL A 529 2.05 9.38 -21.62
N LYS A 530 3.34 9.44 -21.98
CA LYS A 530 3.77 9.53 -23.39
C LYS A 530 3.31 8.32 -24.21
N LEU A 531 3.46 7.12 -23.66
CA LEU A 531 3.03 5.87 -24.29
C LEU A 531 1.51 5.86 -24.54
N GLU A 532 0.72 6.30 -23.55
CA GLU A 532 -0.74 6.37 -23.70
C GLU A 532 -1.19 7.41 -24.72
N THR A 533 -0.53 8.57 -24.77
CA THR A 533 -0.81 9.59 -25.79
C THR A 533 -0.56 9.03 -27.20
N LEU A 534 0.55 8.33 -27.41
CA LEU A 534 0.87 7.71 -28.72
C LEU A 534 -0.10 6.58 -29.09
N LYS A 535 -0.51 5.75 -28.12
CA LYS A 535 -1.55 4.73 -28.34
C LYS A 535 -2.89 5.36 -28.71
N THR A 536 -3.24 6.48 -28.08
CA THR A 536 -4.46 7.23 -28.38
C THR A 536 -4.43 7.81 -29.79
N LYS A 537 -3.30 8.40 -30.20
CA LYS A 537 -3.12 8.87 -31.59
C LYS A 537 -3.23 7.74 -32.61
N ARG A 538 -2.60 6.60 -32.35
CA ARG A 538 -2.70 5.42 -33.22
C ARG A 538 -4.15 4.99 -33.37
N TYR A 539 -4.88 4.94 -32.26
CA TYR A 539 -6.30 4.62 -32.24
C TYR A 539 -7.15 5.62 -33.04
N GLN A 540 -6.87 6.93 -32.92
CA GLN A 540 -7.57 7.95 -33.71
C GLN A 540 -7.29 7.80 -35.21
N ALA A 541 -6.04 7.54 -35.59
CA ALA A 541 -5.66 7.29 -36.98
C ALA A 541 -6.42 6.07 -37.55
N GLU A 542 -6.48 4.97 -36.79
CA GLU A 542 -7.27 3.77 -37.11
C GLU A 542 -8.78 4.06 -37.26
N GLN A 543 -9.35 4.93 -36.41
CA GLN A 543 -10.77 5.31 -36.53
C GLN A 543 -11.07 6.18 -37.76
N THR A 544 -10.13 7.03 -38.15
CA THR A 544 -10.25 7.94 -39.31
C THR A 544 -9.79 7.30 -40.63
N ASP A 545 -9.36 6.03 -40.60
CA ASP A 545 -8.81 5.28 -41.74
C ASP A 545 -7.56 5.94 -42.36
N ILE A 546 -6.77 6.63 -41.52
CA ILE A 546 -5.52 7.29 -41.90
C ILE A 546 -4.33 6.46 -41.38
N PRO A 547 -3.25 6.26 -42.17
CA PRO A 547 -2.07 5.55 -41.70
C PRO A 547 -1.39 6.24 -40.51
N PHE A 548 -1.14 5.48 -39.44
CA PHE A 548 -0.37 5.97 -38.30
C PHE A 548 1.15 6.00 -38.62
N THR A 549 1.75 7.18 -38.55
CA THR A 549 3.16 7.41 -38.97
C THR A 549 4.17 7.33 -37.82
N GLU A 550 3.73 7.39 -36.56
CA GLU A 550 4.60 7.46 -35.37
C GLU A 550 4.98 6.07 -34.77
N ASN A 551 4.99 4.99 -35.57
CA ASN A 551 5.26 3.62 -35.08
C ASN A 551 6.62 3.46 -34.38
N ALA A 552 7.67 4.07 -34.92
CA ALA A 552 9.00 4.05 -34.30
C ALA A 552 9.04 4.81 -32.97
N GLU A 553 8.23 5.84 -32.79
CA GLU A 553 8.10 6.56 -31.51
C GLU A 553 7.31 5.76 -30.50
N LEU A 554 6.24 5.08 -30.92
CA LEU A 554 5.46 4.20 -30.08
C LEU A 554 6.30 3.03 -29.53
N ALA A 555 7.09 2.38 -30.39
CA ALA A 555 7.99 1.30 -29.98
C ALA A 555 9.03 1.81 -28.97
N ARG A 556 9.70 2.94 -29.26
CA ARG A 556 10.65 3.57 -28.34
C ARG A 556 10.01 3.93 -26.99
N ALA A 557 8.80 4.49 -27.00
CA ALA A 557 8.09 4.85 -25.79
C ALA A 557 7.71 3.62 -24.95
N ALA A 558 7.35 2.50 -25.60
CA ALA A 558 7.05 1.25 -24.93
C ALA A 558 8.30 0.66 -24.25
N THR A 559 9.42 0.56 -24.98
CA THR A 559 10.69 0.06 -24.42
C THR A 559 11.18 0.92 -23.26
N LEU A 560 11.16 2.25 -23.39
CA LEU A 560 11.55 3.13 -22.30
C LEU A 560 10.65 2.93 -21.07
N TRP A 561 9.34 2.82 -21.25
CA TRP A 561 8.43 2.55 -20.14
C TRP A 561 8.71 1.18 -19.47
N GLU A 562 8.98 0.14 -20.26
CA GLU A 562 9.35 -1.19 -19.75
C GLU A 562 10.66 -1.18 -18.95
N MET A 563 11.66 -0.41 -19.40
CA MET A 563 12.91 -0.23 -18.66
C MET A 563 12.68 0.48 -17.32
N GLU A 564 11.92 1.58 -17.32
CA GLU A 564 11.69 2.37 -16.10
C GLU A 564 10.81 1.65 -15.08
N ILE A 565 9.84 0.82 -15.54
CA ILE A 565 9.02 0.01 -14.63
C ILE A 565 9.83 -1.15 -14.02
N ALA A 566 10.74 -1.77 -14.77
CA ALA A 566 11.62 -2.82 -14.25
C ALA A 566 12.53 -2.27 -13.14
N LYS A 567 13.12 -1.08 -13.32
CA LYS A 567 13.87 -0.40 -12.25
C LYS A 567 13.03 -0.11 -11.01
N THR A 568 11.77 0.31 -11.22
CA THR A 568 10.83 0.57 -10.11
C THR A 568 10.57 -0.72 -9.32
N ASP A 569 10.45 -1.85 -10.00
CA ASP A 569 10.20 -3.14 -9.37
C ASP A 569 11.40 -3.64 -8.55
N GLU A 570 12.62 -3.51 -9.08
CA GLU A 570 13.85 -3.87 -8.33
C GLU A 570 13.95 -3.07 -7.02
N LEU A 571 13.74 -1.75 -7.06
CA LEU A 571 13.70 -0.91 -5.84
C LEU A 571 12.61 -1.35 -4.85
N GLY A 572 11.45 -1.77 -5.37
CA GLY A 572 10.37 -2.32 -4.55
C GLY A 572 10.77 -3.61 -3.84
N HIS A 573 11.47 -4.51 -4.52
CA HIS A 573 12.00 -5.75 -3.93
C HIS A 573 13.07 -5.48 -2.87
N ASP A 574 13.96 -4.52 -3.11
CA ASP A 574 15.01 -4.12 -2.15
C ASP A 574 14.38 -3.54 -0.87
N LEU A 575 13.36 -2.71 -1.03
CA LEU A 575 12.63 -2.11 0.09
C LEU A 575 11.94 -3.19 0.96
N ILE A 576 11.29 -4.17 0.33
CA ILE A 576 10.66 -5.30 1.02
C ILE A 576 11.72 -6.16 1.73
N ALA A 577 12.84 -6.46 1.07
CA ALA A 577 13.92 -7.24 1.67
C ALA A 577 14.49 -6.56 2.93
N THR A 578 14.68 -5.23 2.87
CA THR A 578 15.11 -4.43 4.01
C THR A 578 14.10 -4.47 5.15
N PHE A 579 12.81 -4.32 4.84
CA PHE A 579 11.74 -4.41 5.84
C PHE A 579 11.70 -5.78 6.53
N ARG A 580 11.90 -6.87 5.78
CA ARG A 580 11.98 -8.23 6.35
C ARG A 580 13.09 -8.36 7.37
N LEU A 581 14.27 -7.78 7.09
CA LEU A 581 15.40 -7.78 8.02
C LEU A 581 15.05 -7.01 9.31
N ILE A 582 14.45 -5.83 9.19
CA ILE A 582 13.97 -5.04 10.34
C ILE A 582 12.97 -5.85 11.18
N LYS A 583 11.95 -6.43 10.56
CA LYS A 583 10.93 -7.26 11.25
C LYS A 583 11.56 -8.45 11.97
N ARG A 584 12.54 -9.11 11.35
CA ARG A 584 13.29 -10.22 11.98
C ARG A 584 14.12 -9.74 13.17
N CYS A 585 14.72 -8.55 13.11
CA CYS A 585 15.42 -7.95 14.25
C CYS A 585 14.46 -7.70 15.44
N PHE A 586 13.28 -7.14 15.20
CA PHE A 586 12.28 -6.96 16.26
C PHE A 586 11.81 -8.27 16.88
N ASN A 587 11.57 -9.30 16.06
CA ASN A 587 11.22 -10.63 16.57
C ASN A 587 12.29 -11.22 17.49
N LEU A 588 13.58 -10.92 17.26
CA LEU A 588 14.66 -11.36 18.16
C LEU A 588 14.62 -10.61 19.50
N ILE A 589 14.35 -9.30 19.50
CA ILE A 589 14.20 -8.48 20.71
C ILE A 589 13.01 -8.98 21.56
N GLU A 590 11.88 -9.32 20.93
CA GLU A 590 10.72 -9.85 21.64
C GLU A 590 10.99 -11.24 22.25
N LYS A 591 11.72 -12.11 21.52
CA LYS A 591 12.10 -13.44 22.03
C LYS A 591 13.06 -13.36 23.22
N SER A 592 14.03 -12.45 23.20
CA SER A 592 14.96 -12.29 24.33
C SER A 592 14.25 -11.75 25.58
N SER A 593 13.22 -10.91 25.40
CA SER A 593 12.41 -10.35 26.49
C SER A 593 11.59 -11.41 27.25
N ASN A 594 11.13 -12.47 26.57
CA ASN A 594 10.29 -13.52 27.15
C ASN A 594 11.07 -14.68 27.81
N ALA A 595 12.40 -14.74 27.67
CA ALA A 595 13.23 -15.89 28.08
C ALA A 595 13.77 -15.85 29.52
N GLY A 596 13.35 -14.91 30.37
CA GLY A 596 13.46 -15.02 31.83
C GLY A 596 14.86 -14.95 32.48
N LYS A 597 15.95 -14.59 31.78
CA LYS A 597 17.24 -14.30 32.42
C LYS A 597 17.37 -12.83 32.77
N ALA A 598 17.47 -12.54 34.07
CA ALA A 598 17.46 -11.21 34.70
C ALA A 598 18.72 -10.34 34.50
N SER A 599 19.50 -10.54 33.43
CA SER A 599 20.59 -9.62 33.06
C SER A 599 20.26 -9.00 31.71
N GLN A 600 19.88 -7.72 31.74
CA GLN A 600 19.38 -6.88 30.64
C GLN A 600 17.92 -7.16 30.24
N GLN A 601 16.99 -6.74 31.12
CA GLN A 601 15.60 -6.49 30.73
C GLN A 601 15.54 -5.34 29.72
N ILE A 602 15.55 -5.67 28.43
CA ILE A 602 15.16 -4.72 27.38
C ILE A 602 13.64 -4.82 27.27
N VAL A 603 12.90 -3.99 28.02
CA VAL A 603 11.47 -3.78 27.74
C VAL A 603 11.41 -2.97 26.44
N ALA A 604 11.10 -3.64 25.33
CA ALA A 604 10.82 -3.00 24.06
C ALA A 604 9.59 -2.09 24.22
N VAL A 605 9.77 -0.77 24.13
CA VAL A 605 8.68 0.15 23.81
C VAL A 605 8.70 0.27 22.30
N GLY A 606 7.79 -0.44 21.63
CA GLY A 606 7.88 -0.69 20.19
C GLY A 606 7.72 -2.17 19.85
N GLY A 607 6.58 -2.77 20.18
CA GLY A 607 6.31 -4.17 19.81
C GLY A 607 6.02 -4.30 18.32
N MET A 608 5.83 -5.53 17.81
CA MET A 608 5.31 -5.80 16.46
C MET A 608 4.00 -5.05 16.15
N ALA A 609 3.23 -4.68 17.18
CA ALA A 609 2.05 -3.83 17.07
C ALA A 609 2.38 -2.37 16.67
N ASP A 610 3.50 -1.82 17.14
CA ASP A 610 3.97 -0.48 16.79
C ASP A 610 4.54 -0.46 15.36
N LEU A 611 5.18 -1.55 14.92
CA LEU A 611 5.57 -1.81 13.54
C LEU A 611 4.36 -1.87 12.57
N LYS A 612 3.21 -2.35 13.04
CA LYS A 612 1.92 -2.31 12.30
C LYS A 612 1.28 -0.92 12.28
N LEU A 613 1.64 -0.06 13.24
CA LEU A 613 1.25 1.35 13.33
C LEU A 613 2.15 2.28 12.48
N VAL A 614 3.23 1.76 11.88
CA VAL A 614 4.18 2.48 10.99
C VAL A 614 3.53 3.03 9.71
N PHE A 615 2.32 2.61 9.36
CA PHE A 615 1.67 3.02 8.11
C PHE A 615 0.93 4.37 8.17
N GLU A 616 1.20 5.21 9.17
CA GLU A 616 0.68 6.58 9.23
C GLU A 616 1.65 7.62 8.63
N ASN A 617 1.06 8.52 7.84
CA ASN A 617 1.67 9.46 6.91
C ASN A 617 2.69 10.43 7.53
N THR A 618 3.68 10.80 6.71
CA THR A 618 4.30 12.13 6.76
C THR A 618 4.18 12.76 5.40
N GLN A 619 3.49 13.91 5.32
CA GLN A 619 3.19 14.60 4.06
C GLN A 619 4.34 15.53 3.59
N SER A 620 5.51 15.46 4.24
CA SER A 620 6.59 16.44 4.12
C SER A 620 7.78 15.90 3.33
N GLU A 621 8.00 16.43 2.12
CA GLU A 621 9.10 16.07 1.22
C GLU A 621 10.45 16.49 1.84
N LEU A 622 10.52 17.73 2.35
CA LEU A 622 11.76 18.29 2.89
C LEU A 622 12.21 17.55 4.16
N LEU A 623 11.26 17.10 4.99
CA LEU A 623 11.59 16.33 6.20
C LEU A 623 12.21 14.98 5.83
N GLN A 624 11.63 14.29 4.84
CA GLN A 624 12.12 13.01 4.36
C GLN A 624 13.54 13.14 3.78
N ILE A 625 13.75 14.07 2.83
CA ILE A 625 15.07 14.23 2.19
C ILE A 625 16.13 14.78 3.14
N SER A 626 15.73 15.57 4.16
CA SER A 626 16.66 16.04 5.20
C SER A 626 17.14 14.87 6.07
N GLY A 627 16.22 13.98 6.47
CA GLY A 627 16.58 12.75 7.18
C GLY A 627 17.53 11.86 6.37
N ILE A 628 17.24 11.64 5.07
CA ILE A 628 18.11 10.86 4.18
C ILE A 628 19.52 11.47 4.08
N CYS A 629 19.62 12.80 4.00
CA CYS A 629 20.91 13.46 3.94
C CYS A 629 21.68 13.38 5.27
N GLN A 630 20.99 13.45 6.42
CA GLN A 630 21.61 13.25 7.73
C GLN A 630 22.12 11.81 7.88
N ASP A 631 21.27 10.83 7.53
CA ASP A 631 21.59 9.41 7.54
C ASP A 631 22.80 9.09 6.63
N ALA A 632 22.91 9.73 5.47
CA ALA A 632 24.02 9.52 4.53
C ALA A 632 25.39 10.01 5.06
N GLU A 633 25.43 10.94 6.02
CA GLU A 633 26.68 11.27 6.72
C GLU A 633 27.08 10.21 7.74
N LEU A 634 26.08 9.61 8.40
CA LEU A 634 26.30 8.58 9.41
C LEU A 634 26.61 7.21 8.80
N TYR A 635 26.03 6.92 7.63
CA TYR A 635 26.12 5.65 6.93
C TYR A 635 26.67 5.84 5.51
N PRO A 636 28.00 5.81 5.33
CA PRO A 636 28.64 6.12 4.04
C PRO A 636 28.32 5.14 2.90
N ASP A 637 27.79 3.94 3.21
CA ASP A 637 27.32 3.00 2.20
C ASP A 637 26.01 3.47 1.52
N GLU A 638 25.29 4.43 2.12
CA GLU A 638 24.06 4.97 1.57
C GLU A 638 24.33 5.98 0.46
N ASN A 639 23.62 5.83 -0.67
CA ASN A 639 23.65 6.80 -1.74
C ASN A 639 22.37 7.65 -1.72
N PRO A 640 22.39 8.88 -1.18
CA PRO A 640 21.22 9.78 -1.14
C PRO A 640 20.83 10.31 -2.53
N GLY A 641 21.66 10.12 -3.56
CA GLY A 641 21.38 10.49 -4.95
C GLY A 641 20.91 11.95 -5.11
N GLN A 642 19.73 12.13 -5.70
CA GLN A 642 19.15 13.45 -5.98
C GLN A 642 18.60 14.17 -4.74
N ALA A 643 18.44 13.47 -3.60
CA ALA A 643 17.90 14.07 -2.38
C ALA A 643 18.74 15.27 -1.91
N ILE A 644 20.07 15.19 -2.07
CA ILE A 644 21.00 16.28 -1.73
C ILE A 644 20.63 17.55 -2.50
N PHE A 645 20.56 17.46 -3.83
CA PHE A 645 20.28 18.60 -4.69
C PHE A 645 18.86 19.13 -4.46
N ARG A 646 17.88 18.23 -4.30
CA ARG A 646 16.49 18.62 -4.06
C ARG A 646 16.35 19.39 -2.74
N ARG A 647 17.04 18.93 -1.69
CA ARG A 647 17.09 19.64 -0.41
C ARG A 647 17.75 21.01 -0.57
N SER A 648 18.93 21.06 -1.16
CA SER A 648 19.65 22.32 -1.41
C SER A 648 18.81 23.34 -2.17
N GLN A 649 18.06 22.91 -3.20
CA GLN A 649 17.14 23.77 -3.95
C GLN A 649 16.01 24.33 -3.08
N LEU A 650 15.44 23.52 -2.18
CA LEU A 650 14.41 23.97 -1.25
C LEU A 650 14.96 24.95 -0.21
N LEU A 651 16.19 24.74 0.25
CA LEU A 651 16.88 25.67 1.16
C LEU A 651 17.21 26.99 0.47
N ASP A 652 17.75 26.95 -0.75
CA ASP A 652 17.99 28.15 -1.56
C ASP A 652 16.68 28.91 -1.85
N SER A 653 15.58 28.19 -2.10
CA SER A 653 14.26 28.80 -2.28
C SER A 653 13.74 29.44 -0.98
N ALA A 654 14.13 28.94 0.18
CA ALA A 654 13.83 29.57 1.46
C ALA A 654 14.67 30.85 1.66
N LEU A 655 15.98 30.77 1.44
CA LEU A 655 16.90 31.91 1.52
C LEU A 655 16.51 33.02 0.55
N TYR A 656 16.12 32.67 -0.68
CA TYR A 656 15.72 33.63 -1.70
C TYR A 656 14.46 34.43 -1.31
N ARG A 657 13.53 33.82 -0.58
CA ARG A 657 12.34 34.52 -0.06
C ARG A 657 12.70 35.56 1.00
N GLU A 658 13.76 35.31 1.76
CA GLU A 658 14.36 36.25 2.71
C GLU A 658 15.31 37.27 2.03
N ARG A 659 15.32 37.33 0.69
CA ARG A 659 16.18 38.21 -0.13
C ARG A 659 17.68 37.88 -0.07
N TYR A 660 18.04 36.64 0.26
CA TYR A 660 19.40 36.14 0.13
C TYR A 660 19.67 35.51 -1.22
N GLN A 661 20.94 35.52 -1.63
CA GLN A 661 21.38 34.79 -2.82
C GLN A 661 21.34 33.27 -2.56
N PRO A 662 21.00 32.44 -3.56
CA PRO A 662 21.09 30.99 -3.48
C PRO A 662 22.53 30.53 -3.18
N VAL A 663 22.82 30.14 -1.94
CA VAL A 663 24.17 29.76 -1.52
C VAL A 663 24.49 28.32 -1.91
N PHE A 664 23.54 27.39 -1.74
CA PHE A 664 23.79 25.97 -1.96
C PHE A 664 24.01 25.62 -3.43
N ALA A 665 23.41 26.38 -4.35
CA ALA A 665 23.60 26.26 -5.79
C ALA A 665 25.08 26.39 -6.24
N HIS A 666 25.92 27.08 -5.46
CA HIS A 666 27.34 27.30 -5.76
C HIS A 666 28.26 26.25 -5.14
N LEU A 667 27.73 25.35 -4.31
CA LEU A 667 28.49 24.33 -3.59
C LEU A 667 28.55 23.02 -4.39
N SER A 668 29.64 22.26 -4.22
CA SER A 668 29.75 20.90 -4.74
C SER A 668 28.76 19.95 -4.05
N ARG A 669 28.54 18.75 -4.60
CA ARG A 669 27.61 17.76 -4.02
C ARG A 669 27.94 17.41 -2.56
N ASP A 670 29.21 17.21 -2.25
CA ASP A 670 29.65 16.82 -0.89
C ASP A 670 29.55 18.00 0.09
N GLU A 671 29.81 19.22 -0.38
CA GLU A 671 29.61 20.44 0.40
C GLU A 671 28.12 20.71 0.64
N GLN A 672 27.27 20.51 -0.36
CA GLN A 672 25.82 20.60 -0.21
C GLN A 672 25.28 19.60 0.82
N LEU A 673 25.84 18.39 0.87
CA LEU A 673 25.50 17.40 1.90
C LEU A 673 25.85 17.92 3.29
N ARG A 674 27.14 18.26 3.50
CA ARG A 674 27.69 18.68 4.80
C ARG A 674 27.12 19.99 5.31
N VAL A 675 27.21 21.03 4.50
CA VAL A 675 26.75 22.37 4.85
C VAL A 675 25.23 22.38 5.00
N GLY A 676 24.50 21.64 4.14
CA GLY A 676 23.04 21.53 4.24
C GLY A 676 22.57 20.80 5.50
N ASN A 677 23.27 19.75 5.95
CA ASN A 677 22.97 19.08 7.21
C ASN A 677 23.17 20.01 8.40
N ARG A 678 24.34 20.68 8.46
CA ARG A 678 24.64 21.63 9.53
C ARG A 678 23.71 22.82 9.57
N PHE A 679 23.31 23.33 8.41
CA PHE A 679 22.34 24.41 8.30
C PHE A 679 20.97 24.00 8.87
N MET A 680 20.48 22.80 8.50
CA MET A 680 19.23 22.28 9.03
C MET A 680 19.27 21.99 10.53
N GLU A 681 20.38 21.44 11.04
CA GLU A 681 20.61 21.24 12.48
C GLU A 681 20.58 22.57 13.23
N HIS A 682 21.27 23.58 12.71
CA HIS A 682 21.32 24.89 13.33
C HIS A 682 19.92 25.55 13.38
N LEU A 683 19.17 25.51 12.28
CA LEU A 683 17.79 26.00 12.26
C LEU A 683 16.89 25.24 13.24
N ALA A 684 17.07 23.92 13.35
CA ALA A 684 16.29 23.10 14.27
C ALA A 684 16.54 23.49 15.73
N VAL A 685 17.81 23.67 16.13
CA VAL A 685 18.19 24.12 17.48
C VAL A 685 17.64 25.52 17.77
N LEU A 686 17.71 26.41 16.79
CA LEU A 686 17.18 27.78 16.95
C LEU A 686 15.66 27.80 17.09
N ALA A 687 14.95 26.96 16.34
CA ALA A 687 13.49 26.88 16.42
C ALA A 687 13.00 26.28 17.76
N GLN A 688 13.80 25.37 18.35
CA GLN A 688 13.53 24.74 19.63
C GLN A 688 14.82 24.11 20.20
N SER A 689 15.45 24.76 21.17
CA SER A 689 16.72 24.31 21.78
C SER A 689 16.62 22.97 22.50
N ASP A 690 15.46 22.73 23.13
CA ASP A 690 15.27 21.62 24.07
C ASP A 690 14.87 20.31 23.36
N ASP A 691 14.33 20.40 22.15
CA ASP A 691 13.96 19.25 21.32
C ASP A 691 14.25 19.55 19.84
N PRO A 692 15.49 19.26 19.38
CA PRO A 692 15.89 19.48 18.00
C PRO A 692 15.03 18.72 16.97
N ALA A 693 14.40 17.60 17.34
CA ALA A 693 13.54 16.85 16.43
C ALA A 693 12.20 17.56 16.19
N GLN A 694 11.62 18.17 17.23
CA GLN A 694 10.47 19.07 17.07
C GLN A 694 10.85 20.38 16.38
N GLY A 695 12.02 20.94 16.71
CA GLY A 695 12.58 22.10 16.04
C GLY A 695 12.71 21.91 14.53
N LEU A 696 13.28 20.78 14.10
CA LEU A 696 13.40 20.41 12.69
C LEU A 696 12.04 20.34 11.99
N ARG A 697 11.02 19.72 12.62
CA ARG A 697 9.66 19.65 12.06
C ARG A 697 9.04 21.03 11.89
N ARG A 698 9.27 21.94 12.85
CA ARG A 698 8.79 23.31 12.81
C ARG A 698 9.43 24.09 11.66
N VAL A 699 10.75 24.00 11.52
CA VAL A 699 11.51 24.63 10.42
C VAL A 699 11.02 24.12 9.07
N VAL A 700 10.95 22.80 8.91
CA VAL A 700 10.48 22.18 7.67
C VAL A 700 9.04 22.62 7.34
N GLY A 701 8.15 22.59 8.33
CA GLY A 701 6.76 23.03 8.16
C GLY A 701 6.65 24.49 7.71
N MET A 702 7.53 25.37 8.17
CA MET A 702 7.58 26.76 7.71
C MET A 702 8.09 26.89 6.28
N ILE A 703 9.19 26.19 5.95
CA ILE A 703 9.78 26.22 4.61
C ILE A 703 8.77 25.73 3.58
N GLU A 704 8.12 24.59 3.82
CA GLU A 704 7.13 23.99 2.92
C GLU A 704 5.83 24.81 2.85
N ALA A 705 5.43 25.46 3.94
CA ALA A 705 4.26 26.37 3.94
C ALA A 705 4.54 27.73 3.27
N GLY A 706 5.76 27.96 2.77
CA GLY A 706 6.10 29.22 2.13
C GLY A 706 6.22 30.40 3.12
N ARG A 707 6.27 30.14 4.43
CA ARG A 707 6.41 31.19 5.46
C ARG A 707 7.84 31.69 5.58
N SER A 708 7.98 32.89 6.13
CA SER A 708 9.29 33.47 6.36
C SER A 708 10.02 32.74 7.48
N LEU A 709 11.32 32.54 7.33
CA LEU A 709 12.19 32.04 8.40
C LEU A 709 12.39 33.11 9.49
N ALA A 710 12.16 34.40 9.21
CA ALA A 710 12.23 35.48 10.19
C ALA A 710 11.18 35.31 11.31
N ASP A 711 10.03 34.67 11.01
CA ASP A 711 8.97 34.35 11.98
C ASP A 711 9.42 33.40 13.11
N LEU A 712 10.62 32.81 13.00
CA LEU A 712 11.27 32.06 14.08
C LEU A 712 11.95 32.97 15.13
N GLY A 713 11.88 34.30 14.97
CA GLY A 713 12.52 35.27 15.86
C GLY A 713 14.01 35.44 15.59
N LEU A 714 14.43 35.21 14.35
CA LEU A 714 15.85 35.04 14.00
C LEU A 714 16.55 36.32 13.57
N GLU A 715 15.85 37.46 13.45
CA GLU A 715 16.26 38.72 12.79
C GLU A 715 17.73 39.15 12.98
N ASP A 716 18.29 38.94 14.17
CA ASP A 716 19.65 39.38 14.51
C ASP A 716 20.77 38.39 14.15
N ASP A 717 20.50 37.07 14.02
CA ASP A 717 21.54 36.04 13.85
C ASP A 717 21.93 35.84 12.38
N TRP A 718 20.98 35.98 11.45
CA TRP A 718 21.25 35.86 10.00
C TRP A 718 21.82 37.14 9.40
N ALA A 719 21.47 38.32 9.91
CA ALA A 719 21.99 39.60 9.45
C ALA A 719 23.52 39.70 9.61
N VAL A 720 24.09 39.08 10.63
CA VAL A 720 25.54 39.04 10.89
C VAL A 720 26.28 38.10 9.92
N HIS A 721 25.65 37.01 9.51
CA HIS A 721 26.31 35.93 8.76
C HIS A 721 25.98 35.88 7.26
N LEU A 722 24.88 36.49 6.82
CA LEU A 722 24.39 36.41 5.44
C LEU A 722 24.30 37.78 4.72
N ASP A 723 24.61 38.92 5.37
CA ASP A 723 24.44 40.31 4.87
C ASP A 723 24.48 40.46 3.32
N PRO A 724 23.37 40.91 2.69
CA PRO A 724 23.25 41.02 1.24
C PRO A 724 24.21 42.02 0.57
N LYS A 725 24.93 42.85 1.34
CA LYS A 725 25.88 43.84 0.80
C LYS A 725 27.31 43.32 0.59
N LEU A 726 27.61 42.08 0.96
CA LEU A 726 28.96 41.52 0.92
C LEU A 726 29.01 40.26 0.06
N ASP A 727 29.75 40.31 -1.04
CA ASP A 727 29.85 39.34 -2.14
C ASP A 727 30.55 38.00 -1.76
N GLN A 728 30.34 37.48 -0.54
CA GLN A 728 31.07 36.33 0.03
C GLN A 728 30.16 35.29 0.73
N GLY A 729 28.90 35.13 0.30
CA GLY A 729 27.90 34.27 0.95
C GLY A 729 28.33 32.81 1.19
N ALA A 730 29.09 32.20 0.26
CA ALA A 730 29.56 30.81 0.39
C ALA A 730 30.60 30.59 1.50
N ALA A 731 31.49 31.56 1.73
CA ALA A 731 32.53 31.47 2.76
C ALA A 731 31.97 31.59 4.19
N ARG A 732 30.81 32.25 4.37
CA ARG A 732 30.24 32.53 5.69
C ARG A 732 29.16 31.57 6.17
N VAL A 733 28.43 30.88 5.27
CA VAL A 733 27.69 29.68 5.68
C VAL A 733 28.67 28.62 6.24
N TYR A 734 29.90 28.61 5.73
CA TYR A 734 30.99 27.82 6.30
C TYR A 734 31.44 28.29 7.70
N ASP A 735 31.26 29.57 8.05
CA ASP A 735 31.58 30.12 9.38
C ASP A 735 30.43 29.99 10.40
N LEU A 736 29.16 30.06 9.96
CA LEU A 736 27.97 29.68 10.74
C LEU A 736 28.08 28.23 11.23
N THR A 737 28.62 27.35 10.39
CA THR A 737 28.78 25.92 10.70
C THR A 737 30.01 25.63 11.57
N LYS A 738 30.95 26.58 11.74
CA LYS A 738 32.09 26.48 12.67
C LYS A 738 31.80 27.00 14.08
N THR A 739 30.86 27.92 14.23
CA THR A 739 30.51 28.56 15.53
C THR A 739 29.52 27.75 16.35
N SER A 740 28.77 26.84 15.71
CA SER A 740 28.11 25.72 16.36
C SER A 740 29.17 24.81 17.01
N LYS A 741 29.52 25.07 18.28
CA LYS A 741 30.31 24.13 19.09
C LYS A 741 29.64 22.77 18.96
N ALA A 742 30.32 21.83 18.33
CA ALA A 742 30.01 20.42 18.51
C ALA A 742 29.92 20.18 20.02
N LEU A 743 28.73 19.83 20.53
CA LEU A 743 28.64 19.20 21.83
C LEU A 743 29.53 17.96 21.72
N PRO A 744 30.65 17.88 22.46
CA PRO A 744 31.39 16.64 22.49
C PRO A 744 30.43 15.60 23.07
N LEU A 745 30.16 14.54 22.31
CA LEU A 745 29.67 13.29 22.87
C LEU A 745 30.67 12.90 23.97
N THR A 746 30.30 13.17 25.22
CA THR A 746 31.09 12.81 26.39
C THR A 746 31.26 11.31 26.39
N LYS A 747 32.44 10.85 25.96
CA LYS A 747 33.00 9.58 26.42
C LYS A 747 33.19 9.72 27.93
N GLN A 748 32.25 9.24 28.72
CA GLN A 748 32.57 8.86 30.09
C GLN A 748 33.37 7.56 30.02
N SER A 749 34.69 7.70 30.06
CA SER A 749 35.58 6.60 30.41
C SER A 749 35.37 6.22 31.88
N PRO A 750 35.27 4.94 32.24
CA PRO A 750 35.08 4.55 33.63
C PRO A 750 36.36 4.77 34.45
N ARG A 751 36.19 5.40 35.61
CA ARG A 751 36.87 4.98 36.85
C ARG A 751 35.86 4.22 37.68
#